data_AF-A0A1W1IBY3-F1
#
_entry.id   AF-A0A1W1IBY3-F1
#
_cell.length_a   1.000
_cell.length_b   1.000
_cell.length_c   1.000
_cell.angle_alpha   90.00
_cell.angle_beta   90.00
_cell.angle_gamma   90.00
#
_symmetry.space_group_name_H-M   'P 1'
#
loop_
_entity.id
_entity.type
_entity.pdbx_description
1 polymer ?
#
loop_
_entity_poly.entity_id
_entity_poly.type
_entity_poly.pdbx_seq_one_letter_code
_entity_poly.pdbx_strand_id
1 'polypeptide(L)'
;MKKMRKVKAQWCVITVCGLSAVMLLAAPAHSVFAETTAVNESSSIKVESTTESEQDIIEQSSVPVEEPNKAVTDVPLEETGTESVDSSGTAALGLTAENPEEEAPASTEGVPQQSDAVKIESAPAEGITTAATSLTEVKESSSDLAVFYTAVIAKGDFTLDSLPWGYSGYAFRYMTNDFIGQKIEVIRESQNGLYALAVLNGEKLGWVDKRALSDIVIIPKVQDLASAIAVDYTARINAANFSIDSLPWGYAGYMYMGTSAAYLDQKIQAEKETANGQYVLISLNGENLGWIDKRALADIYSPPKVQDIASALTVDYAARIGAAGFSIDSLPWGYAGFAQMATSSAYLNHSVQAVKETANGLYALIALNGNRLGWIDKRALTDIYIQPKIQELATGVSVDYKATIAAGFSIDSLPWGYAGYGQIDTTNNHIGERIQAVQESPNGLYVLISSNGNRLGWVDKRALTDISIPPKLQDVASAVVVAYTAAVTSPGYSIDSLPWGYTGYQLMATSTDYLGQRVEAVKETANGAYVLLSLNGKKLGWVDKKALGDFNNRPQAQNISGGTIVSYSPTIAKAGFSVDTLPWGYAGYQWRTSTDSYVGQKVDAVKESADGHYVLISLNGSYIGWVDKAALSGLPTYAKGPDWTVINGYFRSNSGVNYYIGNSYIIVSLSQQSVWAYKGETMLVSAPVITGKPSANNATPRGLFYIQPYKQSPSVLIGEDYASPVNFWIPFVGNSVGLHDSPWQTHGYGGDVYLYYGSHGCVNTPYEAVRTLYYSYPVGTPVVVY
;
A
#
# COMPACT_ATOMS: atom_id res chain seq x y z
N MET A 1 -3.98 69.38 -33.02
CA MET A 1 -3.32 70.71 -32.98
C MET A 1 -2.45 70.79 -31.72
N LYS A 2 -1.27 71.44 -31.77
CA LYS A 2 -0.42 71.82 -30.59
C LYS A 2 0.14 70.63 -29.76
N LYS A 3 1.36 70.62 -29.20
CA LYS A 3 2.49 71.59 -29.26
C LYS A 3 3.84 70.92 -28.92
N MET A 4 4.88 71.22 -29.71
CA MET A 4 6.33 71.47 -29.37
C MET A 4 7.13 70.48 -28.49
N ARG A 5 8.37 70.04 -28.80
CA ARG A 5 9.65 70.64 -29.32
C ARG A 5 10.62 71.24 -28.27
N LYS A 6 11.76 70.55 -28.07
CA LYS A 6 13.17 71.01 -27.85
C LYS A 6 14.01 69.71 -27.63
N VAL A 7 15.10 69.32 -28.30
CA VAL A 7 16.12 69.91 -29.23
C VAL A 7 17.35 70.58 -28.57
N LYS A 8 18.53 70.07 -28.96
CA LYS A 8 19.96 70.49 -28.73
C LYS A 8 20.76 69.65 -27.69
N ALA A 9 22.09 69.46 -27.83
CA ALA A 9 23.01 69.52 -28.99
C ALA A 9 24.44 69.02 -28.61
N GLN A 10 25.35 68.98 -29.60
CA GLN A 10 26.83 68.86 -29.53
C GLN A 10 27.42 67.47 -29.19
N TRP A 11 28.57 66.98 -29.67
CA TRP A 11 29.58 67.29 -30.73
C TRP A 11 31.04 67.30 -30.20
N CYS A 12 31.81 66.26 -30.55
CA CYS A 12 33.23 66.22 -30.96
C CYS A 12 33.52 64.74 -31.33
N VAL A 13 34.10 64.30 -32.45
CA VAL A 13 35.00 64.87 -33.49
C VAL A 13 36.48 64.95 -33.09
N ILE A 14 37.29 64.02 -33.62
CA ILE A 14 38.70 64.09 -34.10
C ILE A 14 39.02 62.63 -34.59
N THR A 15 39.50 62.26 -35.81
CA THR A 15 40.45 62.82 -36.81
C THR A 15 41.91 62.38 -36.49
N VAL A 16 42.72 61.72 -37.34
CA VAL A 16 42.57 61.08 -38.67
C VAL A 16 43.83 60.21 -39.00
N CYS A 17 43.81 59.43 -40.10
CA CYS A 17 44.97 58.71 -40.71
C CYS A 17 45.58 57.51 -39.94
N GLY A 18 46.29 56.57 -40.59
CA GLY A 18 46.51 56.40 -42.04
C GLY A 18 47.60 55.37 -42.40
N LEU A 19 47.77 55.10 -43.71
CA LEU A 19 48.64 54.10 -44.36
C LEU A 19 48.19 52.62 -44.11
N SER A 20 48.02 51.74 -45.11
CA SER A 20 48.80 51.37 -46.32
C SER A 20 50.05 50.54 -45.99
N ALA A 21 50.05 49.20 -46.03
CA ALA A 21 49.81 48.23 -47.14
C ALA A 21 51.09 47.83 -47.90
N VAL A 22 51.29 46.51 -48.10
CA VAL A 22 52.15 45.89 -49.14
C VAL A 22 51.84 44.37 -49.22
N MET A 23 52.04 43.76 -50.40
CA MET A 23 51.90 42.30 -50.67
C MET A 23 53.23 41.55 -50.32
N LEU A 24 53.44 40.22 -50.41
CA LEU A 24 53.39 39.39 -51.62
C LEU A 24 53.99 37.97 -51.36
N LEU A 25 53.30 36.94 -51.88
CA LEU A 25 53.75 35.62 -52.39
C LEU A 25 54.83 34.72 -51.72
N ALA A 26 54.44 33.42 -51.70
CA ALA A 26 55.18 32.22 -52.14
C ALA A 26 56.16 31.47 -51.20
N ALA A 27 56.16 30.13 -51.41
CA ALA A 27 57.09 29.15 -50.87
C ALA A 27 58.03 28.63 -51.98
N PRO A 28 59.11 27.91 -51.61
CA PRO A 28 59.35 26.60 -52.22
C PRO A 28 59.70 25.51 -51.18
N ALA A 29 60.08 24.31 -51.62
CA ALA A 29 60.17 23.08 -50.80
C ALA A 29 61.40 22.20 -51.10
N HIS A 30 61.47 21.02 -50.44
CA HIS A 30 62.49 19.94 -50.50
C HIS A 30 63.75 20.17 -49.60
N SER A 31 64.46 19.17 -49.06
CA SER A 31 64.44 17.71 -49.28
C SER A 31 64.88 16.83 -48.07
N VAL A 32 64.11 15.77 -47.77
CA VAL A 32 64.49 14.34 -47.51
C VAL A 32 65.70 13.99 -46.58
N PHE A 33 65.46 13.25 -45.48
CA PHE A 33 65.86 11.82 -45.30
C PHE A 33 65.37 11.11 -44.00
N ALA A 34 64.96 9.84 -44.17
CA ALA A 34 64.85 8.66 -43.26
C ALA A 34 64.41 8.72 -41.75
N GLU A 35 63.42 7.86 -41.44
CA GLU A 35 63.34 6.87 -40.32
C GLU A 35 63.46 7.32 -38.83
N THR A 36 62.72 6.77 -37.85
CA THR A 36 61.78 5.60 -37.81
C THR A 36 60.68 5.75 -36.73
N THR A 37 59.61 4.95 -36.85
CA THR A 37 58.68 4.48 -35.78
C THR A 37 57.94 5.48 -34.84
N ALA A 38 56.62 5.60 -35.10
CA ALA A 38 55.52 5.25 -34.17
C ALA A 38 55.12 6.13 -32.94
N VAL A 39 53.86 6.59 -33.02
CA VAL A 39 52.79 6.53 -31.98
C VAL A 39 52.72 7.59 -30.86
N ASN A 40 51.50 8.16 -30.74
CA ASN A 40 50.81 8.87 -29.64
C ASN A 40 51.54 9.99 -28.87
N GLU A 41 51.07 11.24 -28.93
CA GLU A 41 49.87 11.83 -28.27
C GLU A 41 50.07 12.14 -26.77
N SER A 42 50.01 13.44 -26.45
CA SER A 42 49.68 14.00 -25.12
C SER A 42 50.70 13.73 -23.98
N SER A 43 50.77 14.52 -22.91
CA SER A 43 50.35 15.91 -22.72
C SER A 43 51.14 16.53 -21.55
N SER A 44 51.40 17.84 -21.62
CA SER A 44 51.73 18.68 -20.46
C SER A 44 50.58 19.68 -20.28
N ILE A 45 49.79 19.53 -19.23
CA ILE A 45 49.96 20.21 -17.92
C ILE A 45 49.73 21.73 -18.04
N LYS A 46 48.48 22.12 -17.70
CA LYS A 46 48.02 23.04 -16.62
C LYS A 46 48.96 24.15 -16.10
N VAL A 47 48.37 25.13 -15.38
CA VAL A 47 48.98 26.34 -14.74
C VAL A 47 49.03 27.54 -15.71
N GLU A 48 48.65 28.79 -15.40
CA GLU A 48 48.16 29.54 -14.20
C GLU A 48 46.98 30.46 -14.66
N SER A 49 45.87 30.72 -13.94
CA SER A 49 45.61 31.54 -12.73
C SER A 49 45.57 33.08 -12.91
N THR A 50 44.43 33.70 -12.53
CA THR A 50 44.17 35.09 -12.01
C THR A 50 42.64 35.17 -11.74
N THR A 51 42.11 35.52 -10.54
CA THR A 51 41.88 36.86 -9.92
C THR A 51 41.07 37.81 -10.83
N GLU A 52 39.93 38.41 -10.44
CA GLU A 52 39.68 39.25 -9.24
C GLU A 52 38.17 39.37 -8.83
N SER A 53 37.93 40.21 -7.82
CA SER A 53 36.71 40.72 -7.11
C SER A 53 35.65 41.46 -7.97
N GLU A 54 34.53 42.10 -7.53
CA GLU A 54 33.95 42.67 -6.27
C GLU A 54 32.40 42.38 -6.24
N GLN A 55 31.61 42.28 -5.16
CA GLN A 55 31.17 43.15 -4.02
C GLN A 55 30.04 44.20 -4.27
N ASP A 56 28.96 44.10 -3.44
CA ASP A 56 27.88 45.04 -3.01
C ASP A 56 26.46 44.37 -3.03
N ILE A 57 25.62 44.30 -1.98
CA ILE A 57 25.15 45.22 -0.89
C ILE A 57 24.08 46.21 -1.41
N ILE A 58 22.80 46.12 -1.00
CA ILE A 58 22.03 46.81 0.08
C ILE A 58 20.60 46.17 0.10
N GLU A 59 19.71 46.17 1.12
CA GLU A 59 19.67 46.10 2.60
C GLU A 59 18.16 46.15 3.02
N GLN A 60 17.83 46.06 4.32
CA GLN A 60 16.56 46.40 5.01
C GLN A 60 15.32 45.47 4.94
N SER A 61 14.46 45.41 5.98
CA SER A 61 14.63 45.11 7.43
C SER A 61 13.34 45.47 8.21
N SER A 62 12.96 44.62 9.17
CA SER A 62 12.10 44.90 10.36
C SER A 62 10.64 45.39 10.21
N VAL A 63 9.70 44.67 10.85
CA VAL A 63 8.98 45.09 12.09
C VAL A 63 7.77 44.16 12.34
N PRO A 64 7.63 43.53 13.53
CA PRO A 64 6.38 42.94 14.00
C PRO A 64 5.51 43.99 14.74
N VAL A 65 4.19 43.80 14.78
CA VAL A 65 3.26 44.67 15.53
C VAL A 65 2.63 43.90 16.67
N GLU A 66 2.75 44.44 17.89
CA GLU A 66 2.22 43.91 19.15
C GLU A 66 0.93 44.68 19.57
N GLU A 67 0.32 44.28 20.68
CA GLU A 67 -0.98 44.78 21.16
C GLU A 67 -0.97 46.23 21.69
N PRO A 68 -2.16 46.83 21.89
CA PRO A 68 -2.40 47.82 22.96
C PRO A 68 -3.20 47.22 24.14
N ASN A 69 -2.59 47.27 25.32
CA ASN A 69 -3.08 46.70 26.59
C ASN A 69 -4.18 47.51 27.32
N LYS A 70 -4.99 46.83 28.14
CA LYS A 70 -5.55 47.26 29.46
C LYS A 70 -6.36 46.10 30.08
N ALA A 71 -6.11 45.52 31.27
CA ALA A 71 -5.65 46.01 32.60
C ALA A 71 -6.73 46.87 33.31
N VAL A 72 -7.16 46.62 34.57
CA VAL A 72 -6.86 45.62 35.65
C VAL A 72 -8.17 45.41 36.49
N THR A 73 -8.34 44.64 37.59
CA THR A 73 -7.52 44.27 38.79
C THR A 73 -7.95 42.92 39.45
N ASP A 74 -7.03 42.34 40.24
CA ASP A 74 -7.12 41.78 41.62
C ASP A 74 -8.51 41.34 42.19
N VAL A 75 -8.76 40.14 42.78
CA VAL A 75 -8.07 39.35 43.86
C VAL A 75 -8.19 40.03 45.25
N PRO A 76 -8.48 39.36 46.42
CA PRO A 76 -8.42 37.92 46.81
C PRO A 76 -9.64 37.33 47.61
N LEU A 77 -9.56 36.04 48.04
CA LEU A 77 -9.88 35.36 49.35
C LEU A 77 -11.12 35.80 50.22
N GLU A 78 -11.69 35.12 51.24
CA GLU A 78 -11.53 33.88 52.07
C GLU A 78 -12.87 33.69 52.89
N GLU A 79 -13.26 32.67 53.68
CA GLU A 79 -12.87 31.29 54.08
C GLU A 79 -14.10 30.60 54.78
N THR A 80 -14.03 29.31 55.16
CA THR A 80 -14.92 28.52 56.05
C THR A 80 -16.33 28.13 55.55
N GLY A 81 -16.97 27.03 56.00
CA GLY A 81 -16.52 25.92 56.87
C GLY A 81 -17.69 25.13 57.53
N THR A 82 -17.40 24.01 58.22
CA THR A 82 -18.28 23.23 59.17
C THR A 82 -19.58 22.58 58.59
N GLU A 83 -20.22 21.53 59.12
CA GLU A 83 -19.96 20.45 60.12
C GLU A 83 -20.96 19.29 59.78
N SER A 84 -20.60 18.01 59.73
CA SER A 84 -20.46 16.98 60.80
C SER A 84 -21.78 16.32 61.30
N VAL A 85 -21.68 15.10 61.88
CA VAL A 85 -22.73 14.30 62.61
C VAL A 85 -23.84 13.63 61.76
N ASP A 86 -24.40 12.43 62.05
CA ASP A 86 -23.94 11.16 62.68
C ASP A 86 -25.06 10.06 62.55
N SER A 87 -24.83 8.85 63.06
CA SER A 87 -25.80 7.91 63.67
C SER A 87 -26.59 6.89 62.80
N SER A 88 -25.95 5.73 62.59
CA SER A 88 -26.37 4.37 63.02
C SER A 88 -27.85 3.95 63.24
N GLY A 89 -28.19 2.75 62.76
CA GLY A 89 -29.18 1.80 63.35
C GLY A 89 -29.41 0.60 62.40
N THR A 90 -29.05 -0.68 62.68
CA THR A 90 -29.54 -1.63 63.71
C THR A 90 -31.07 -1.64 63.82
N ALA A 91 -31.83 -2.75 63.84
CA ALA A 91 -31.62 -4.22 63.93
C ALA A 91 -33.03 -4.89 63.72
N ALA A 92 -33.33 -6.20 63.67
CA ALA A 92 -32.67 -7.48 63.39
C ALA A 92 -33.77 -8.61 63.35
N LEU A 93 -33.38 -9.90 63.36
CA LEU A 93 -34.21 -11.13 63.59
C LEU A 93 -35.11 -11.61 62.41
N GLY A 94 -35.27 -12.92 62.16
CA GLY A 94 -34.60 -14.10 62.71
C GLY A 94 -35.33 -15.45 62.40
N LEU A 95 -34.71 -16.58 62.80
CA LEU A 95 -35.23 -18.00 62.79
C LEU A 95 -35.36 -18.66 61.39
N THR A 96 -35.20 -19.98 61.15
CA THR A 96 -34.65 -21.20 61.84
C THR A 96 -34.37 -22.23 60.72
N ALA A 97 -33.21 -22.88 60.57
CA ALA A 97 -32.63 -24.01 61.35
C ALA A 97 -33.35 -25.38 61.18
N GLU A 98 -32.71 -26.36 60.50
CA GLU A 98 -32.59 -27.79 60.89
C GLU A 98 -31.71 -28.63 59.91
N ASN A 99 -31.13 -29.74 60.40
CA ASN A 99 -30.24 -30.74 59.75
C ASN A 99 -30.15 -31.96 60.69
N PRO A 100 -30.10 -33.25 60.24
CA PRO A 100 -28.82 -34.00 60.23
C PRO A 100 -28.68 -35.25 59.30
N GLU A 101 -27.43 -35.74 59.14
CA GLU A 101 -26.88 -37.14 59.16
C GLU A 101 -27.57 -38.35 58.46
N GLU A 102 -26.89 -39.45 58.06
CA GLU A 102 -25.45 -39.77 57.87
C GLU A 102 -25.20 -40.36 56.43
N GLU A 103 -24.71 -41.57 56.06
CA GLU A 103 -24.11 -42.79 56.68
C GLU A 103 -23.23 -43.53 55.63
N ALA A 104 -22.21 -44.33 56.01
CA ALA A 104 -21.50 -45.27 55.10
C ALA A 104 -20.72 -46.40 55.82
N PRO A 105 -20.71 -47.66 55.29
CA PRO A 105 -19.44 -48.43 55.21
C PRO A 105 -19.33 -49.58 54.16
N ALA A 106 -18.06 -50.02 53.89
CA ALA A 106 -17.61 -51.43 53.65
C ALA A 106 -18.04 -52.23 52.37
N SER A 107 -17.30 -53.23 51.82
CA SER A 107 -15.89 -53.71 51.98
C SER A 107 -15.49 -54.81 50.96
N THR A 108 -14.17 -54.99 50.68
CA THR A 108 -13.45 -56.24 50.23
C THR A 108 -13.82 -56.88 48.86
N GLU A 109 -12.98 -57.66 48.13
CA GLU A 109 -11.59 -58.19 48.25
C GLU A 109 -11.01 -58.60 46.85
N GLY A 110 -9.69 -58.87 46.71
CA GLY A 110 -9.14 -59.74 45.62
C GLY A 110 -7.91 -59.25 44.78
N VAL A 111 -6.90 -60.12 44.59
CA VAL A 111 -5.52 -59.92 44.02
C VAL A 111 -4.95 -61.33 43.62
N PRO A 112 -3.96 -61.61 42.70
CA PRO A 112 -2.89 -60.78 42.05
C PRO A 112 -2.57 -60.97 40.52
N GLN A 113 -1.76 -60.04 39.97
CA GLN A 113 -0.58 -60.13 39.03
C GLN A 113 -0.46 -61.01 37.75
N GLN A 114 0.33 -60.45 36.79
CA GLN A 114 1.30 -61.06 35.86
C GLN A 114 0.78 -61.84 34.60
N SER A 115 1.54 -61.98 33.49
CA SER A 115 2.95 -61.61 33.17
C SER A 115 3.17 -61.12 31.72
N ASP A 116 4.41 -60.71 31.40
CA ASP A 116 4.84 -60.05 30.16
C ASP A 116 4.94 -60.90 28.88
N ALA A 117 4.84 -60.19 27.74
CA ALA A 117 5.58 -60.30 26.46
C ALA A 117 6.03 -61.65 25.86
N VAL A 118 5.93 -61.76 24.53
CA VAL A 118 7.10 -61.76 23.61
C VAL A 118 6.69 -61.55 22.13
N LYS A 119 7.63 -61.04 21.34
CA LYS A 119 7.58 -60.65 19.92
C LYS A 119 8.18 -61.76 19.03
N ILE A 120 7.78 -61.92 17.76
CA ILE A 120 8.70 -62.27 16.63
C ILE A 120 8.06 -62.25 15.22
N GLU A 121 8.75 -61.56 14.31
CA GLU A 121 8.90 -61.73 12.84
C GLU A 121 7.71 -61.78 11.85
N SER A 122 8.06 -61.79 10.56
CA SER A 122 7.26 -61.31 9.43
C SER A 122 7.79 -61.82 8.08
N ALA A 123 6.91 -62.32 7.19
CA ALA A 123 7.03 -62.38 5.71
C ALA A 123 6.00 -63.39 5.13
N PRO A 124 5.69 -63.35 3.81
CA PRO A 124 5.82 -62.29 2.82
C PRO A 124 4.44 -61.88 2.25
N ALA A 125 4.40 -61.10 1.16
CA ALA A 125 3.17 -60.68 0.48
C ALA A 125 2.95 -61.43 -0.85
N GLU A 126 1.68 -61.61 -1.21
CA GLU A 126 1.23 -61.57 -2.61
C GLU A 126 0.12 -60.52 -2.73
N GLY A 127 0.03 -59.85 -3.88
CA GLY A 127 -0.67 -58.57 -4.00
C GLY A 127 -2.03 -58.63 -4.69
N ILE A 128 -2.95 -57.76 -4.25
CA ILE A 128 -4.06 -57.27 -5.06
C ILE A 128 -3.88 -55.76 -5.22
N THR A 129 -3.74 -55.29 -6.45
CA THR A 129 -3.59 -53.86 -6.75
C THR A 129 -4.94 -53.16 -6.72
N THR A 130 -5.21 -52.43 -5.64
CA THR A 130 -6.24 -51.38 -5.59
C THR A 130 -5.58 -50.02 -5.45
N ALA A 131 -6.08 -49.01 -6.18
CA ALA A 131 -5.53 -47.66 -6.12
C ALA A 131 -5.88 -47.00 -4.78
N ALA A 132 -4.89 -46.42 -4.11
CA ALA A 132 -5.11 -45.64 -2.89
C ALA A 132 -5.73 -44.29 -3.25
N THR A 133 -7.07 -44.20 -3.18
CA THR A 133 -7.80 -42.94 -3.34
C THR A 133 -7.44 -42.01 -2.18
N SER A 134 -6.73 -40.92 -2.45
CA SER A 134 -6.41 -39.91 -1.44
C SER A 134 -7.68 -39.16 -1.01
N LEU A 135 -8.03 -39.27 0.27
CA LEU A 135 -9.23 -38.63 0.82
C LEU A 135 -9.08 -37.11 0.80
N THR A 136 -10.08 -36.42 0.24
CA THR A 136 -10.06 -34.98 0.02
C THR A 136 -9.82 -34.21 1.33
N GLU A 137 -8.83 -33.32 1.32
CA GLU A 137 -8.40 -32.51 2.47
C GLU A 137 -9.57 -31.75 3.12
N VAL A 138 -9.58 -31.70 4.46
CA VAL A 138 -10.60 -30.99 5.24
C VAL A 138 -10.36 -29.48 5.17
N LYS A 139 -11.40 -28.74 4.80
CA LYS A 139 -11.36 -27.28 4.58
C LYS A 139 -12.11 -26.54 5.67
N GLU A 140 -11.76 -25.27 5.83
CA GLU A 140 -12.33 -24.34 6.82
C GLU A 140 -12.72 -23.04 6.11
N SER A 141 -13.79 -22.39 6.57
CA SER A 141 -14.19 -21.06 6.15
C SER A 141 -13.81 -19.99 7.18
N SER A 142 -13.62 -18.75 6.73
CA SER A 142 -13.55 -17.59 7.62
C SER A 142 -14.89 -17.24 8.29
N SER A 143 -15.99 -17.87 7.86
CA SER A 143 -17.32 -17.78 8.48
C SER A 143 -17.58 -18.82 9.58
N ASP A 144 -16.69 -19.78 9.78
CA ASP A 144 -16.88 -20.87 10.73
C ASP A 144 -16.45 -20.46 12.14
N LEU A 145 -17.31 -20.75 13.12
CA LEU A 145 -17.11 -20.36 14.51
C LEU A 145 -15.98 -21.19 15.12
N ALA A 146 -14.92 -20.53 15.58
CA ALA A 146 -13.91 -21.19 16.40
C ALA A 146 -14.51 -21.58 17.76
N VAL A 147 -14.31 -22.83 18.17
CA VAL A 147 -14.75 -23.36 19.46
C VAL A 147 -13.64 -24.21 20.06
N PHE A 148 -13.73 -24.56 21.34
CA PHE A 148 -12.93 -25.65 21.87
C PHE A 148 -13.69 -26.50 22.89
N TYR A 149 -13.95 -27.75 22.53
CA TYR A 149 -14.51 -28.76 23.43
C TYR A 149 -14.03 -30.17 23.04
N THR A 150 -14.23 -31.13 23.94
CA THR A 150 -14.10 -32.56 23.60
C THR A 150 -15.46 -33.24 23.61
N ALA A 151 -15.64 -34.25 22.77
CA ALA A 151 -16.88 -35.02 22.67
C ALA A 151 -16.58 -36.48 22.33
N VAL A 152 -17.57 -37.37 22.47
CA VAL A 152 -17.48 -38.76 22.03
C VAL A 152 -18.34 -38.94 20.78
N ILE A 153 -17.82 -39.64 19.77
CA ILE A 153 -18.62 -40.07 18.61
C ILE A 153 -19.48 -41.25 19.07
N ALA A 154 -20.80 -41.06 19.15
CA ALA A 154 -21.72 -41.97 19.81
C ALA A 154 -22.72 -42.66 18.86
N LYS A 155 -22.72 -42.30 17.57
CA LYS A 155 -23.61 -42.88 16.55
C LYS A 155 -22.85 -43.12 15.24
N GLY A 156 -23.17 -44.22 14.56
CA GLY A 156 -22.47 -44.69 13.36
C GLY A 156 -23.12 -44.34 12.02
N ASP A 157 -24.34 -43.81 12.03
CA ASP A 157 -25.18 -43.53 10.87
C ASP A 157 -24.92 -42.16 10.21
N PHE A 158 -23.79 -41.52 10.55
CA PHE A 158 -23.40 -40.20 10.05
C PHE A 158 -22.06 -40.24 9.30
N THR A 159 -21.75 -39.20 8.56
CA THR A 159 -20.51 -39.04 7.78
C THR A 159 -19.53 -38.10 8.47
N LEU A 160 -18.25 -38.29 8.14
CA LEU A 160 -17.16 -37.32 8.33
C LEU A 160 -16.75 -36.81 6.95
N ASP A 161 -16.92 -35.52 6.70
CA ASP A 161 -16.80 -34.89 5.38
C ASP A 161 -15.67 -33.84 5.32
N SER A 162 -15.21 -33.47 4.11
CA SER A 162 -14.18 -32.44 3.91
C SER A 162 -14.67 -31.00 4.15
N LEU A 163 -15.98 -30.78 4.13
CA LEU A 163 -16.71 -29.55 4.46
C LEU A 163 -18.03 -29.95 5.14
N PRO A 164 -18.74 -29.04 5.84
CA PRO A 164 -20.06 -29.34 6.38
C PRO A 164 -21.01 -29.89 5.31
N TRP A 165 -21.80 -30.90 5.65
CA TRP A 165 -22.61 -31.64 4.68
C TRP A 165 -23.58 -30.71 3.92
N GLY A 166 -23.62 -30.87 2.59
CA GLY A 166 -24.42 -30.02 1.69
C GLY A 166 -23.77 -28.70 1.26
N TYR A 167 -22.58 -28.34 1.76
CA TYR A 167 -21.83 -27.18 1.26
C TYR A 167 -21.22 -27.47 -0.12
N SER A 168 -21.14 -26.47 -1.00
CA SER A 168 -20.63 -26.67 -2.36
C SER A 168 -19.19 -27.19 -2.35
N GLY A 169 -18.96 -28.36 -2.96
CA GLY A 169 -17.65 -29.01 -2.99
C GLY A 169 -17.30 -29.83 -1.75
N TYR A 170 -18.25 -30.15 -0.86
CA TYR A 170 -18.05 -31.17 0.17
C TYR A 170 -17.78 -32.55 -0.45
N ALA A 171 -16.97 -33.36 0.23
CA ALA A 171 -16.63 -34.72 -0.18
C ALA A 171 -16.49 -35.62 1.05
N PHE A 172 -17.07 -36.83 0.95
CA PHE A 172 -16.99 -37.87 1.96
C PHE A 172 -15.53 -38.26 2.27
N ARG A 173 -15.22 -38.45 3.56
CA ARG A 173 -13.94 -39.01 4.02
C ARG A 173 -14.12 -40.35 4.75
N TYR A 174 -15.00 -40.42 5.75
CA TYR A 174 -15.22 -41.63 6.55
C TYR A 174 -16.67 -41.77 7.05
N MET A 175 -17.07 -42.96 7.52
CA MET A 175 -18.29 -43.14 8.31
C MET A 175 -17.98 -42.92 9.80
N THR A 176 -18.93 -42.35 10.56
CA THR A 176 -18.77 -42.25 12.02
C THR A 176 -18.79 -43.62 12.72
N ASN A 177 -19.33 -44.66 12.06
CA ASN A 177 -19.28 -46.04 12.52
C ASN A 177 -17.85 -46.50 12.86
N ASP A 178 -16.87 -46.03 12.08
CA ASP A 178 -15.47 -46.43 12.21
C ASP A 178 -14.78 -45.79 13.44
N PHE A 179 -15.47 -44.86 14.11
CA PHE A 179 -14.97 -44.07 15.25
C PHE A 179 -15.91 -44.09 16.48
N ILE A 180 -16.90 -44.99 16.54
CA ILE A 180 -17.80 -45.08 17.71
C ILE A 180 -17.00 -45.29 19.00
N GLY A 181 -17.31 -44.51 20.04
CA GLY A 181 -16.63 -44.52 21.32
C GLY A 181 -15.32 -43.72 21.36
N GLN A 182 -14.83 -43.20 20.23
CA GLN A 182 -13.63 -42.36 20.21
C GLN A 182 -13.92 -40.97 20.78
N LYS A 183 -13.06 -40.51 21.69
CA LYS A 183 -13.07 -39.14 22.20
C LYS A 183 -12.28 -38.24 21.26
N ILE A 184 -12.96 -37.25 20.68
CA ILE A 184 -12.41 -36.26 19.76
C ILE A 184 -12.24 -34.89 20.45
N GLU A 185 -11.30 -34.08 19.94
CA GLU A 185 -11.34 -32.62 20.10
C GLU A 185 -12.23 -32.02 18.98
N VAL A 186 -12.94 -30.93 19.27
CA VAL A 186 -13.66 -30.12 18.28
C VAL A 186 -13.13 -28.69 18.31
N ILE A 187 -12.69 -28.22 17.15
CA ILE A 187 -12.00 -26.91 16.99
C ILE A 187 -12.82 -25.85 16.25
N ARG A 188 -13.88 -26.26 15.54
CA ARG A 188 -14.82 -25.35 14.86
C ARG A 188 -16.23 -25.90 14.84
N GLU A 189 -17.20 -24.99 14.75
CA GLU A 189 -18.56 -25.26 14.29
C GLU A 189 -18.86 -24.50 13.00
N SER A 190 -19.74 -25.06 12.17
CA SER A 190 -20.26 -24.39 10.97
C SER A 190 -21.09 -23.16 11.36
N GLN A 191 -21.19 -22.17 10.48
CA GLN A 191 -21.92 -20.92 10.73
C GLN A 191 -23.39 -21.11 11.20
N ASN A 192 -24.02 -22.25 10.90
CA ASN A 192 -25.37 -22.64 11.32
C ASN A 192 -25.44 -23.49 12.61
N GLY A 193 -24.30 -23.78 13.26
CA GLY A 193 -24.22 -24.53 14.53
C GLY A 193 -24.57 -26.03 14.46
N LEU A 194 -24.71 -26.60 13.26
CA LEU A 194 -25.14 -27.99 13.04
C LEU A 194 -23.98 -28.99 12.91
N TYR A 195 -22.82 -28.56 12.38
CA TYR A 195 -21.66 -29.42 12.12
C TYR A 195 -20.46 -28.98 12.96
N ALA A 196 -19.67 -29.96 13.39
CA ALA A 196 -18.47 -29.81 14.19
C ALA A 196 -17.26 -30.36 13.43
N LEU A 197 -16.11 -29.66 13.48
CA LEU A 197 -14.86 -30.13 12.90
C LEU A 197 -14.12 -31.04 13.90
N ALA A 198 -14.18 -32.35 13.66
CA ALA A 198 -13.62 -33.38 14.52
C ALA A 198 -12.12 -33.59 14.29
N VAL A 199 -11.37 -33.62 15.39
CA VAL A 199 -9.92 -33.86 15.45
C VAL A 199 -9.65 -35.04 16.39
N LEU A 200 -8.82 -35.99 15.95
CA LEU A 200 -8.40 -37.14 16.75
C LEU A 200 -6.88 -37.28 16.66
N ASN A 201 -6.19 -37.37 17.80
CA ASN A 201 -4.73 -37.46 17.89
C ASN A 201 -3.96 -36.35 17.13
N GLY A 202 -4.59 -35.18 16.94
CA GLY A 202 -4.04 -34.04 16.18
C GLY A 202 -4.42 -34.02 14.69
N GLU A 203 -4.99 -35.09 14.14
CA GLU A 203 -5.42 -35.14 12.74
C GLU A 203 -6.90 -34.74 12.57
N LYS A 204 -7.20 -33.95 11.53
CA LYS A 204 -8.57 -33.56 11.16
C LYS A 204 -9.27 -34.73 10.46
N LEU A 205 -10.17 -35.41 11.18
CA LEU A 205 -10.95 -36.51 10.61
C LEU A 205 -11.94 -35.98 9.55
N GLY A 206 -12.68 -34.92 9.90
CA GLY A 206 -13.65 -34.28 9.02
C GLY A 206 -14.69 -33.46 9.79
N TRP A 207 -15.59 -32.83 9.05
CA TRP A 207 -16.81 -32.24 9.58
C TRP A 207 -17.85 -33.34 9.83
N VAL A 208 -18.41 -33.37 11.04
CA VAL A 208 -19.44 -34.33 11.47
C VAL A 208 -20.68 -33.60 11.96
N ASP A 209 -21.86 -34.17 11.74
CA ASP A 209 -23.12 -33.66 12.29
C ASP A 209 -23.12 -33.79 13.83
N LYS A 210 -23.41 -32.70 14.54
CA LYS A 210 -23.38 -32.68 16.01
C LYS A 210 -24.37 -33.66 16.66
N ARG A 211 -25.38 -34.15 15.93
CA ARG A 211 -26.30 -35.20 16.41
C ARG A 211 -25.62 -36.57 16.57
N ALA A 212 -24.44 -36.77 15.99
CA ALA A 212 -23.62 -37.97 16.17
C ALA A 212 -22.78 -37.96 17.46
N LEU A 213 -22.71 -36.82 18.16
CA LEU A 213 -21.83 -36.60 19.31
C LEU A 213 -22.57 -36.73 20.65
N SER A 214 -21.88 -37.21 21.68
CA SER A 214 -22.27 -37.18 23.09
C SER A 214 -21.14 -36.59 23.96
N ASP A 215 -21.40 -36.48 25.27
CA ASP A 215 -20.38 -36.21 26.30
C ASP A 215 -19.52 -34.98 26.02
N ILE A 216 -20.18 -33.91 25.57
CA ILE A 216 -19.59 -32.62 25.22
C ILE A 216 -19.06 -31.96 26.50
N VAL A 217 -17.74 -32.01 26.69
CA VAL A 217 -17.02 -31.32 27.76
C VAL A 217 -16.25 -30.15 27.16
N ILE A 218 -16.71 -28.94 27.44
CA ILE A 218 -16.02 -27.69 27.09
C ILE A 218 -14.71 -27.62 27.87
N ILE A 219 -13.61 -27.33 27.18
CA ILE A 219 -12.28 -27.16 27.79
C ILE A 219 -11.78 -25.78 27.37
N PRO A 220 -11.58 -24.83 28.29
CA PRO A 220 -11.13 -23.50 27.90
C PRO A 220 -9.61 -23.54 27.61
N LYS A 221 -9.24 -23.59 26.32
CA LYS A 221 -7.87 -23.33 25.84
C LYS A 221 -7.72 -21.84 25.51
N VAL A 222 -6.52 -21.28 25.67
CA VAL A 222 -6.20 -19.90 25.25
C VAL A 222 -6.44 -19.74 23.75
N GLN A 223 -7.14 -18.68 23.35
CA GLN A 223 -7.42 -18.35 21.96
C GLN A 223 -6.61 -17.11 21.54
N ASP A 224 -6.19 -17.09 20.27
CA ASP A 224 -5.52 -15.93 19.71
C ASP A 224 -6.51 -14.86 19.25
N LEU A 225 -6.19 -13.60 19.49
CA LEU A 225 -6.97 -12.45 19.07
C LEU A 225 -6.24 -11.73 17.92
N ALA A 226 -6.74 -11.91 16.70
CA ALA A 226 -6.13 -11.35 15.48
C ALA A 226 -6.04 -9.81 15.42
N SER A 227 -6.74 -9.09 16.30
CA SER A 227 -6.66 -7.63 16.46
C SER A 227 -5.76 -7.17 17.61
N ALA A 228 -5.04 -8.08 18.26
CA ALA A 228 -4.09 -7.76 19.31
C ALA A 228 -2.72 -7.34 18.76
N ILE A 229 -2.08 -6.42 19.48
CA ILE A 229 -0.74 -5.90 19.18
C ILE A 229 0.27 -6.79 19.89
N ALA A 230 1.27 -7.32 19.18
CA ALA A 230 2.35 -8.06 19.80
C ALA A 230 3.17 -7.15 20.73
N VAL A 231 3.42 -7.61 21.95
CA VAL A 231 4.27 -6.93 22.94
C VAL A 231 5.37 -7.89 23.42
N ASP A 232 6.37 -7.34 24.09
CA ASP A 232 7.40 -8.12 24.76
C ASP A 232 7.90 -7.26 25.93
N TYR A 233 7.49 -7.68 27.12
CA TYR A 233 7.90 -7.16 28.42
C TYR A 233 7.60 -8.21 29.49
N THR A 234 8.26 -8.09 30.64
CA THR A 234 7.92 -8.88 31.83
C THR A 234 7.17 -8.04 32.85
N ALA A 235 6.27 -8.64 33.63
CA ALA A 235 5.53 -7.97 34.69
C ALA A 235 5.26 -8.93 35.86
N ARG A 236 4.94 -8.40 37.04
CA ARG A 236 4.51 -9.18 38.22
C ARG A 236 2.99 -9.09 38.38
N ILE A 237 2.32 -10.21 38.61
CA ILE A 237 0.89 -10.20 38.97
C ILE A 237 0.78 -9.75 40.44
N ASN A 238 0.17 -8.59 40.67
CA ASN A 238 0.16 -7.86 41.94
C ASN A 238 -1.25 -7.74 42.56
N ALA A 239 -2.28 -8.32 41.93
CA ALA A 239 -3.65 -8.33 42.45
C ALA A 239 -4.37 -9.64 42.10
N ALA A 240 -5.18 -10.14 43.04
CA ALA A 240 -5.75 -11.48 43.02
C ALA A 240 -7.22 -11.57 42.51
N ASN A 241 -7.88 -10.43 42.27
CA ASN A 241 -9.31 -10.36 41.99
C ASN A 241 -9.65 -10.22 40.49
N PHE A 242 -8.73 -10.62 39.61
CA PHE A 242 -8.90 -10.60 38.16
C PHE A 242 -9.00 -12.02 37.59
N SER A 243 -9.90 -12.22 36.63
CA SER A 243 -9.97 -13.44 35.83
C SER A 243 -8.78 -13.57 34.89
N ILE A 244 -8.46 -14.81 34.55
CA ILE A 244 -7.63 -15.20 33.41
C ILE A 244 -8.57 -15.98 32.49
N ASP A 245 -8.71 -15.50 31.25
CA ASP A 245 -9.75 -15.90 30.31
C ASP A 245 -9.17 -16.35 28.96
N SER A 246 -9.91 -17.18 28.21
CA SER A 246 -9.48 -17.68 26.89
C SER A 246 -9.36 -16.60 25.82
N LEU A 247 -10.13 -15.53 25.96
CA LEU A 247 -10.11 -14.28 25.20
C LEU A 247 -10.22 -13.13 26.20
N PRO A 248 -9.89 -11.87 25.84
CA PRO A 248 -10.11 -10.72 26.71
C PRO A 248 -11.55 -10.67 27.23
N TRP A 249 -11.70 -10.34 28.52
CA TRP A 249 -12.99 -10.37 29.21
C TRP A 249 -14.06 -9.55 28.47
N GLY A 250 -15.23 -10.17 28.23
CA GLY A 250 -16.34 -9.56 27.51
C GLY A 250 -16.29 -9.70 25.97
N TYR A 251 -15.25 -10.29 25.39
CA TYR A 251 -15.27 -10.67 23.96
C TYR A 251 -16.19 -11.87 23.72
N ALA A 252 -16.91 -11.89 22.59
CA ALA A 252 -17.78 -13.02 22.24
C ALA A 252 -16.97 -14.33 22.15
N GLY A 253 -17.39 -15.36 22.89
CA GLY A 253 -16.68 -16.65 22.97
C GLY A 253 -15.57 -16.74 24.02
N TYR A 254 -15.39 -15.72 24.88
CA TYR A 254 -14.49 -15.84 26.03
C TYR A 254 -15.00 -16.89 27.04
N MET A 255 -14.06 -17.62 27.64
CA MET A 255 -14.31 -18.64 28.66
C MET A 255 -13.31 -18.46 29.81
N TYR A 256 -13.80 -18.55 31.04
CA TYR A 256 -12.99 -18.48 32.24
C TYR A 256 -12.00 -19.65 32.33
N MET A 257 -10.71 -19.35 32.47
CA MET A 257 -9.63 -20.34 32.60
C MET A 257 -9.09 -20.42 34.04
N GLY A 258 -9.09 -19.32 34.77
CA GLY A 258 -8.61 -19.29 36.16
C GLY A 258 -8.62 -17.90 36.76
N THR A 259 -7.97 -17.75 37.92
CA THR A 259 -7.83 -16.46 38.61
C THR A 259 -6.37 -16.09 38.81
N SER A 260 -6.10 -14.80 38.66
CA SER A 260 -4.85 -14.14 39.07
C SER A 260 -4.39 -14.48 40.50
N ALA A 261 -5.30 -14.83 41.41
CA ALA A 261 -4.97 -15.29 42.77
C ALA A 261 -4.00 -16.49 42.79
N ALA A 262 -4.11 -17.41 41.82
CA ALA A 262 -3.24 -18.59 41.73
C ALA A 262 -1.80 -18.26 41.27
N TYR A 263 -1.58 -17.04 40.77
CA TYR A 263 -0.32 -16.57 40.19
C TYR A 263 0.17 -15.28 40.86
N LEU A 264 -0.31 -14.96 42.06
CA LEU A 264 0.10 -13.76 42.78
C LEU A 264 1.62 -13.76 43.03
N ASP A 265 2.23 -12.59 42.88
CA ASP A 265 3.67 -12.34 42.90
C ASP A 265 4.51 -13.10 41.85
N GLN A 266 3.90 -13.89 40.97
CA GLN A 266 4.62 -14.51 39.86
C GLN A 266 5.03 -13.46 38.81
N LYS A 267 6.25 -13.61 38.29
CA LYS A 267 6.76 -12.84 37.16
C LYS A 267 6.37 -13.54 35.86
N ILE A 268 5.49 -12.91 35.09
CA ILE A 268 5.03 -13.39 33.78
C ILE A 268 5.75 -12.67 32.64
N GLN A 269 5.68 -13.25 31.45
CA GLN A 269 5.97 -12.60 30.18
C GLN A 269 4.65 -12.14 29.56
N ALA A 270 4.63 -10.94 28.99
CA ALA A 270 3.53 -10.45 28.15
C ALA A 270 3.87 -10.66 26.67
N GLU A 271 2.93 -11.20 25.90
CA GLU A 271 3.13 -11.54 24.48
C GLU A 271 2.25 -10.71 23.53
N LYS A 272 1.03 -10.38 23.95
CA LYS A 272 0.10 -9.54 23.18
C LYS A 272 -0.73 -8.64 24.08
N GLU A 273 -1.16 -7.49 23.57
CA GLU A 273 -2.17 -6.63 24.20
C GLU A 273 -3.35 -6.39 23.26
N THR A 274 -4.55 -6.20 23.81
CA THR A 274 -5.66 -5.64 23.03
C THR A 274 -5.29 -4.26 22.49
N ALA A 275 -5.81 -3.87 21.31
CA ALA A 275 -5.48 -2.59 20.67
C ALA A 275 -5.83 -1.33 21.51
N ASN A 276 -6.61 -1.48 22.60
CA ASN A 276 -6.92 -0.44 23.57
C ASN A 276 -6.06 -0.50 24.86
N GLY A 277 -5.10 -1.42 24.95
CA GLY A 277 -4.18 -1.60 26.08
C GLY A 277 -4.80 -2.12 27.38
N GLN A 278 -6.05 -2.61 27.36
CA GLN A 278 -6.77 -3.03 28.58
C GLN A 278 -6.47 -4.47 29.02
N TYR A 279 -6.24 -5.39 28.09
CA TYR A 279 -5.99 -6.81 28.39
C TYR A 279 -4.68 -7.28 27.76
N VAL A 280 -4.01 -8.19 28.48
CA VAL A 280 -2.68 -8.71 28.15
C VAL A 280 -2.74 -10.22 28.08
N LEU A 281 -2.23 -10.81 27.01
CA LEU A 281 -1.94 -12.25 26.93
C LEU A 281 -0.65 -12.51 27.69
N ILE A 282 -0.75 -13.31 28.75
CA ILE A 282 0.36 -13.62 29.67
C ILE A 282 0.78 -15.09 29.60
N SER A 283 2.08 -15.33 29.68
CA SER A 283 2.69 -16.64 29.75
C SER A 283 3.66 -16.76 30.92
N LEU A 284 3.82 -17.99 31.43
CA LEU A 284 4.70 -18.33 32.54
C LEU A 284 5.52 -19.56 32.14
N ASN A 285 6.85 -19.45 32.24
CA ASN A 285 7.80 -20.48 31.78
C ASN A 285 7.64 -20.92 30.30
N GLY A 286 6.97 -20.11 29.47
CA GLY A 286 6.68 -20.41 28.07
C GLY A 286 5.32 -21.08 27.82
N GLU A 287 4.50 -21.31 28.86
CA GLU A 287 3.12 -21.77 28.72
C GLU A 287 2.14 -20.59 28.86
N ASN A 288 1.19 -20.47 27.91
CA ASN A 288 0.20 -19.40 27.91
C ASN A 288 -0.88 -19.66 28.96
N LEU A 289 -1.00 -18.76 29.93
CA LEU A 289 -1.99 -18.85 31.00
C LEU A 289 -3.36 -18.34 30.53
N GLY A 290 -3.36 -17.28 29.70
CA GLY A 290 -4.56 -16.67 29.14
C GLY A 290 -4.49 -15.15 29.09
N TRP A 291 -5.65 -14.52 28.84
CA TRP A 291 -5.82 -13.08 28.84
C TRP A 291 -6.18 -12.59 30.24
N ILE A 292 -5.45 -11.58 30.74
CA ILE A 292 -5.68 -10.93 32.04
C ILE A 292 -5.92 -9.42 31.83
N ASP A 293 -6.67 -8.78 32.71
CA ASP A 293 -6.76 -7.32 32.75
C ASP A 293 -5.41 -6.70 33.17
N LYS A 294 -4.94 -5.68 32.45
CA LYS A 294 -3.64 -5.05 32.68
C LYS A 294 -3.51 -4.41 34.07
N ARG A 295 -4.62 -4.09 34.75
CA ARG A 295 -4.66 -3.59 36.13
C ARG A 295 -4.24 -4.64 37.16
N ALA A 296 -4.15 -5.92 36.79
CA ALA A 296 -3.58 -6.96 37.63
C ALA A 296 -2.03 -6.92 37.67
N LEU A 297 -1.40 -6.21 36.75
CA LEU A 297 0.05 -6.24 36.53
C LEU A 297 0.75 -5.01 37.15
N ALA A 298 1.89 -5.26 37.78
CA ALA A 298 2.84 -4.26 38.26
C ALA A 298 4.26 -4.57 37.75
N ASP A 299 5.22 -3.72 38.09
CA ASP A 299 6.66 -3.90 37.79
C ASP A 299 6.94 -4.20 36.30
N ILE A 300 6.18 -3.54 35.42
CA ILE A 300 6.25 -3.68 33.96
C ILE A 300 7.64 -3.24 33.48
N TYR A 301 8.45 -4.21 33.08
CA TYR A 301 9.80 -4.02 32.55
C TYR A 301 9.86 -4.50 31.10
N SER A 302 9.85 -3.54 30.18
CA SER A 302 10.16 -3.77 28.76
C SER A 302 11.68 -3.81 28.58
N PRO A 303 12.26 -4.86 27.98
CA PRO A 303 13.69 -4.87 27.67
C PRO A 303 14.02 -3.75 26.68
N PRO A 304 15.14 -3.02 26.86
CA PRO A 304 15.55 -1.97 25.93
C PRO A 304 15.84 -2.56 24.55
N LYS A 305 15.24 -1.96 23.51
CA LYS A 305 15.35 -2.42 22.11
C LYS A 305 16.21 -1.48 21.30
N VAL A 306 16.95 -2.02 20.33
CA VAL A 306 17.80 -1.23 19.42
C VAL A 306 16.97 -0.24 18.62
N GLN A 307 17.30 1.05 18.72
CA GLN A 307 16.64 2.14 18.01
C GLN A 307 17.52 2.66 16.86
N ASP A 308 16.85 3.20 15.84
CA ASP A 308 17.50 3.89 14.73
C ASP A 308 17.48 5.41 14.95
N ILE A 309 18.65 6.05 14.84
CA ILE A 309 18.76 7.52 14.80
C ILE A 309 18.70 8.03 13.37
N ALA A 310 17.86 9.04 13.11
CA ALA A 310 17.62 9.57 11.77
C ALA A 310 18.84 10.26 11.12
N SER A 311 19.80 10.71 11.93
CA SER A 311 21.05 11.33 11.48
C SER A 311 22.20 10.33 11.27
N ALA A 312 21.95 9.02 11.37
CA ALA A 312 22.98 8.03 11.10
C ALA A 312 23.25 7.84 9.61
N LEU A 313 24.53 7.65 9.29
CA LEU A 313 24.98 7.23 7.97
C LEU A 313 24.79 5.71 7.86
N THR A 314 24.16 5.24 6.78
CA THR A 314 24.16 3.81 6.45
C THR A 314 25.56 3.39 6.04
N VAL A 315 26.07 2.29 6.60
CA VAL A 315 27.35 1.68 6.24
C VAL A 315 27.15 0.18 6.01
N ASP A 316 28.13 -0.47 5.40
CA ASP A 316 28.13 -1.93 5.27
C ASP A 316 29.58 -2.43 5.28
N TYR A 317 30.07 -2.82 6.44
CA TYR A 317 31.41 -3.39 6.61
C TYR A 317 31.44 -4.47 7.70
N ALA A 318 32.35 -5.43 7.54
CA ALA A 318 32.65 -6.40 8.58
C ALA A 318 33.70 -5.84 9.54
N ALA A 319 33.59 -6.14 10.83
CA ALA A 319 34.57 -5.81 11.84
C ALA A 319 34.57 -6.86 12.95
N ARG A 320 35.65 -6.97 13.72
CA ARG A 320 35.71 -7.80 14.92
C ARG A 320 35.53 -6.95 16.17
N ILE A 321 34.80 -7.44 17.17
CA ILE A 321 34.77 -6.82 18.50
C ILE A 321 36.10 -7.18 19.19
N GLY A 322 37.09 -6.30 19.07
CA GLY A 322 38.46 -6.53 19.48
C GLY A 322 38.81 -6.06 20.90
N ALA A 323 38.00 -5.17 21.50
CA ALA A 323 38.26 -4.64 22.83
C ALA A 323 37.07 -4.79 23.80
N ALA A 324 37.38 -5.22 25.03
CA ALA A 324 36.46 -5.40 26.14
C ALA A 324 36.16 -4.06 26.86
N GLY A 325 35.13 -4.04 27.71
CA GLY A 325 34.83 -2.90 28.59
C GLY A 325 34.00 -1.76 27.96
N PHE A 326 33.51 -1.92 26.73
CA PHE A 326 32.56 -0.98 26.11
C PHE A 326 31.12 -1.46 26.32
N SER A 327 30.17 -0.53 26.38
CA SER A 327 28.74 -0.83 26.35
C SER A 327 28.27 -1.20 24.94
N ILE A 328 27.18 -1.96 24.85
CA ILE A 328 26.37 -2.12 23.65
C ILE A 328 24.96 -1.66 24.04
N ASP A 329 24.48 -0.61 23.38
CA ASP A 329 23.38 0.23 23.85
C ASP A 329 22.20 0.31 22.86
N SER A 330 21.01 0.64 23.35
CA SER A 330 19.80 0.83 22.52
C SER A 330 19.90 2.01 21.54
N LEU A 331 20.64 3.04 21.93
CA LEU A 331 20.99 4.26 21.19
C LEU A 331 22.49 4.51 21.40
N PRO A 332 23.17 5.34 20.58
CA PRO A 332 24.57 5.67 20.82
C PRO A 332 24.75 6.24 22.24
N TRP A 333 25.84 5.86 22.90
CA TRP A 333 26.08 6.21 24.31
C TRP A 333 25.97 7.73 24.55
N GLY A 334 25.22 8.12 25.58
CA GLY A 334 24.96 9.53 25.91
C GLY A 334 23.80 10.20 25.15
N TYR A 335 23.15 9.52 24.19
CA TYR A 335 21.89 10.03 23.61
C TYR A 335 20.75 9.96 24.64
N ALA A 336 19.84 10.93 24.62
CA ALA A 336 18.69 10.94 25.52
C ALA A 336 17.83 9.67 25.34
N GLY A 337 17.60 8.92 26.43
CA GLY A 337 16.88 7.64 26.39
C GLY A 337 17.72 6.42 26.01
N PHE A 338 19.05 6.53 25.90
CA PHE A 338 19.90 5.35 25.74
C PHE A 338 19.82 4.44 26.98
N ALA A 339 19.89 3.14 26.76
CA ALA A 339 19.87 2.11 27.79
C ALA A 339 20.80 0.96 27.38
N GLN A 340 21.59 0.47 28.32
CA GLN A 340 22.56 -0.58 28.04
C GLN A 340 21.88 -1.93 27.84
N MET A 341 22.21 -2.60 26.73
CA MET A 341 21.70 -3.92 26.36
C MET A 341 22.71 -5.02 26.66
N ALA A 342 24.01 -4.77 26.44
CA ALA A 342 25.09 -5.72 26.73
C ALA A 342 26.46 -5.02 26.95
N THR A 343 27.54 -5.80 26.99
CA THR A 343 28.93 -5.31 26.97
C THR A 343 29.71 -5.97 25.85
N SER A 344 30.71 -5.26 25.30
CA SER A 344 31.61 -5.80 24.27
C SER A 344 32.37 -7.05 24.74
N SER A 345 32.61 -7.16 26.05
CA SER A 345 33.22 -8.31 26.71
C SER A 345 32.47 -9.64 26.45
N ALA A 346 31.14 -9.60 26.31
CA ALA A 346 30.33 -10.78 26.04
C ALA A 346 30.45 -11.30 24.59
N TYR A 347 30.92 -10.44 23.67
CA TYR A 347 31.06 -10.73 22.24
C TYR A 347 32.51 -10.60 21.75
N LEU A 348 33.49 -10.64 22.68
CA LEU A 348 34.89 -10.45 22.34
C LEU A 348 35.34 -11.47 21.27
N ASN A 349 36.15 -11.01 20.32
CA ASN A 349 36.57 -11.71 19.11
C ASN A 349 35.47 -12.15 18.11
N HIS A 350 34.19 -11.83 18.33
CA HIS A 350 33.16 -12.12 17.35
C HIS A 350 33.27 -11.17 16.14
N SER A 351 33.06 -11.71 14.94
CA SER A 351 32.88 -10.92 13.73
C SER A 351 31.45 -10.42 13.66
N VAL A 352 31.28 -9.12 13.39
CA VAL A 352 29.99 -8.41 13.32
C VAL A 352 29.94 -7.54 12.07
N GLN A 353 28.73 -7.30 11.57
CA GLN A 353 28.48 -6.37 10.48
C GLN A 353 28.08 -5.01 11.07
N ALA A 354 28.81 -3.94 10.77
CA ALA A 354 28.32 -2.59 11.01
C ALA A 354 27.35 -2.20 9.90
N VAL A 355 26.15 -1.74 10.28
CA VAL A 355 25.07 -1.38 9.33
C VAL A 355 24.72 0.11 9.34
N LYS A 356 25.10 0.83 10.42
CA LYS A 356 25.02 2.30 10.49
C LYS A 356 26.13 2.88 11.36
N GLU A 357 26.44 4.16 11.16
CA GLU A 357 27.28 4.97 12.04
C GLU A 357 26.59 6.27 12.45
N THR A 358 26.95 6.84 13.61
CA THR A 358 26.63 8.23 13.94
C THR A 358 27.31 9.19 12.95
N ALA A 359 26.71 10.35 12.65
CA ALA A 359 27.27 11.33 11.71
C ALA A 359 28.69 11.85 12.06
N ASN A 360 29.14 11.66 13.30
CA ASN A 360 30.49 11.99 13.78
C ASN A 360 31.48 10.81 13.74
N GLY A 361 31.06 9.63 13.26
CA GLY A 361 31.90 8.44 13.10
C GLY A 361 32.37 7.77 14.39
N LEU A 362 31.77 8.11 15.55
CA LEU A 362 32.19 7.60 16.86
C LEU A 362 31.51 6.28 17.26
N TYR A 363 30.26 6.05 16.86
CA TYR A 363 29.49 4.86 17.22
C TYR A 363 28.98 4.15 15.97
N ALA A 364 28.99 2.81 16.01
CA ALA A 364 28.43 1.96 14.97
C ALA A 364 27.28 1.11 15.51
N LEU A 365 26.21 0.96 14.74
CA LEU A 365 25.18 -0.05 14.96
C LEU A 365 25.67 -1.37 14.39
N ILE A 366 25.90 -2.35 15.27
CA ILE A 366 26.43 -3.66 14.91
C ILE A 366 25.35 -4.75 14.93
N ALA A 367 25.50 -5.72 14.01
CA ALA A 367 24.68 -6.91 13.91
C ALA A 367 25.54 -8.18 13.87
N LEU A 368 25.04 -9.26 14.47
CA LEU A 368 25.65 -10.59 14.48
C LEU A 368 24.64 -11.59 13.90
N ASN A 369 25.03 -12.30 12.85
CA ASN A 369 24.15 -13.23 12.10
C ASN A 369 22.82 -12.58 11.66
N GLY A 370 22.87 -11.30 11.25
CA GLY A 370 21.71 -10.49 10.86
C GLY A 370 20.94 -9.83 12.02
N ASN A 371 21.10 -10.32 13.26
CA ASN A 371 20.44 -9.76 14.43
C ASN A 371 21.20 -8.52 14.93
N ARG A 372 20.53 -7.36 15.00
CA ARG A 372 21.09 -6.13 15.56
C ARG A 372 21.37 -6.32 17.06
N LEU A 373 22.63 -6.16 17.48
CA LEU A 373 23.04 -6.25 18.88
C LEU A 373 22.85 -4.92 19.61
N GLY A 374 23.13 -3.80 18.92
CA GLY A 374 23.01 -2.44 19.45
C GLY A 374 24.09 -1.50 18.92
N TRP A 375 24.11 -0.29 19.46
CA TRP A 375 25.15 0.71 19.19
C TRP A 375 26.37 0.43 20.06
N ILE A 376 27.55 0.42 19.46
CA ILE A 376 28.84 0.24 20.12
C ILE A 376 29.79 1.39 19.75
N ASP A 377 30.67 1.79 20.66
CA ASP A 377 31.76 2.70 20.36
C ASP A 377 32.72 2.06 19.34
N LYS A 378 33.08 2.78 18.26
CA LYS A 378 33.93 2.24 17.19
C LYS A 378 35.34 1.88 17.66
N ARG A 379 35.81 2.38 18.81
CA ARG A 379 37.07 1.96 19.43
C ARG A 379 37.04 0.53 19.98
N ALA A 380 35.85 -0.06 20.12
CA ALA A 380 35.68 -1.49 20.43
C ALA A 380 35.91 -2.40 19.21
N LEU A 381 35.92 -1.84 17.99
CA LEU A 381 35.99 -2.57 16.73
C LEU A 381 37.40 -2.56 16.14
N THR A 382 37.85 -3.73 15.69
CA THR A 382 39.11 -3.95 14.99
C THR A 382 38.85 -4.61 13.63
N ASP A 383 39.89 -4.71 12.80
CA ASP A 383 39.86 -5.49 11.54
C ASP A 383 38.72 -5.07 10.58
N ILE A 384 38.43 -3.77 10.55
CA ILE A 384 37.37 -3.17 9.73
C ILE A 384 37.67 -3.43 8.23
N TYR A 385 36.81 -4.23 7.60
CA TYR A 385 36.89 -4.61 6.20
C TYR A 385 35.64 -4.15 5.44
N ILE A 386 35.82 -3.21 4.52
CA ILE A 386 34.77 -2.70 3.63
C ILE A 386 34.79 -3.53 2.33
N GLN A 387 33.70 -4.25 2.04
CA GLN A 387 33.53 -4.92 0.74
C GLN A 387 33.09 -3.88 -0.31
N PRO A 388 33.87 -3.62 -1.38
CA PRO A 388 33.46 -2.70 -2.44
C PRO A 388 32.26 -3.26 -3.20
N LYS A 389 31.15 -2.50 -3.27
CA LYS A 389 29.89 -2.89 -3.93
C LYS A 389 29.58 -1.99 -5.12
N ILE A 390 29.17 -2.59 -6.24
CA ILE A 390 28.76 -1.88 -7.46
C ILE A 390 27.67 -0.85 -7.13
N GLN A 391 27.90 0.40 -7.50
CA GLN A 391 26.98 1.51 -7.31
C GLN A 391 26.80 2.27 -8.63
N GLU A 392 25.56 2.61 -8.98
CA GLU A 392 25.27 3.50 -10.11
C GLU A 392 25.48 4.97 -9.68
N LEU A 393 25.95 5.83 -10.58
CA LEU A 393 26.15 7.24 -10.26
C LEU A 393 24.84 8.01 -10.41
N ALA A 394 24.40 8.71 -9.36
CA ALA A 394 23.25 9.62 -9.44
C ALA A 394 23.43 10.74 -10.48
N THR A 395 24.68 11.06 -10.85
CA THR A 395 25.06 12.03 -11.88
C THR A 395 25.46 11.40 -13.22
N GLY A 396 25.49 10.07 -13.33
CA GLY A 396 25.98 9.38 -14.52
C GLY A 396 24.99 9.42 -15.68
N VAL A 397 25.52 9.58 -16.90
CA VAL A 397 24.72 9.67 -18.13
C VAL A 397 24.23 8.29 -18.51
N SER A 398 22.91 8.05 -18.51
CA SER A 398 22.36 6.77 -18.96
C SER A 398 22.61 6.55 -20.45
N VAL A 399 23.18 5.40 -20.78
CA VAL A 399 23.48 4.98 -22.15
C VAL A 399 22.86 3.62 -22.45
N ASP A 400 22.73 3.32 -23.73
CA ASP A 400 22.30 2.02 -24.24
C ASP A 400 23.10 1.80 -25.52
N TYR A 401 24.20 1.05 -25.42
CA TYR A 401 25.02 0.60 -26.54
C TYR A 401 25.73 -0.70 -26.18
N LYS A 402 26.17 -1.45 -27.20
CA LYS A 402 26.91 -2.71 -27.01
C LYS A 402 28.38 -2.54 -27.34
N ALA A 403 29.25 -3.23 -26.63
CA ALA A 403 30.70 -3.19 -26.84
C ALA A 403 31.34 -4.56 -26.53
N THR A 404 32.57 -4.76 -26.98
CA THR A 404 33.40 -5.92 -26.66
C THR A 404 34.43 -5.52 -25.59
N ILE A 405 34.70 -6.38 -24.60
CA ILE A 405 35.70 -6.09 -23.55
C ILE A 405 37.12 -6.45 -24.01
N ALA A 406 38.07 -5.55 -23.75
CA ALA A 406 39.51 -5.70 -23.96
C ALA A 406 40.28 -5.92 -22.64
N ALA A 407 41.42 -6.58 -22.73
CA ALA A 407 42.30 -6.93 -21.61
C ALA A 407 42.97 -5.71 -20.95
N GLY A 408 43.49 -5.90 -19.73
CA GLY A 408 44.43 -4.98 -19.09
C GLY A 408 43.85 -3.91 -18.15
N PHE A 409 42.57 -3.96 -17.80
CA PHE A 409 41.92 -2.96 -16.94
C PHE A 409 41.29 -3.57 -15.68
N SER A 410 41.04 -2.73 -14.67
CA SER A 410 40.21 -3.06 -13.51
C SER A 410 38.72 -3.06 -13.87
N ILE A 411 37.93 -3.77 -13.07
CA ILE A 411 36.48 -3.57 -12.97
C ILE A 411 36.22 -3.20 -11.51
N ASP A 412 35.61 -2.03 -11.31
CA ASP A 412 35.54 -1.32 -10.04
C ASP A 412 34.10 -1.11 -9.55
N SER A 413 33.91 -0.97 -8.24
CA SER A 413 32.61 -0.70 -7.60
C SER A 413 31.99 0.65 -8.00
N LEU A 414 32.85 1.63 -8.26
CA LEU A 414 32.58 3.00 -8.70
C LEU A 414 33.69 3.40 -9.70
N PRO A 415 33.52 4.44 -10.53
CA PRO A 415 34.61 4.93 -11.36
C PRO A 415 35.85 5.28 -10.53
N TRP A 416 37.02 4.97 -11.08
CA TRP A 416 38.30 5.20 -10.42
C TRP A 416 38.44 6.67 -9.97
N GLY A 417 38.85 6.87 -8.71
CA GLY A 417 38.99 8.19 -8.09
C GLY A 417 37.73 8.73 -7.39
N TYR A 418 36.58 8.05 -7.46
CA TYR A 418 35.41 8.39 -6.62
C TYR A 418 35.60 7.91 -5.18
N ALA A 419 35.14 8.66 -4.18
CA ALA A 419 35.24 8.24 -2.79
C ALA A 419 34.48 6.92 -2.56
N GLY A 420 35.15 5.92 -1.98
CA GLY A 420 34.59 4.57 -1.80
C GLY A 420 34.71 3.64 -3.01
N TYR A 421 35.41 4.03 -4.09
CA TYR A 421 35.76 3.08 -5.14
C TYR A 421 36.73 2.01 -4.62
N GLY A 422 36.62 0.81 -5.18
CA GLY A 422 37.53 -0.31 -4.96
C GLY A 422 37.35 -1.36 -6.04
N GLN A 423 38.44 -2.03 -6.39
CA GLN A 423 38.42 -3.06 -7.42
C GLN A 423 37.62 -4.29 -6.94
N ILE A 424 36.77 -4.81 -7.83
CA ILE A 424 35.95 -6.01 -7.59
C ILE A 424 36.31 -7.14 -8.56
N ASP A 425 36.77 -6.82 -9.78
CA ASP A 425 37.19 -7.81 -10.78
C ASP A 425 38.22 -7.18 -11.76
N THR A 426 38.54 -7.84 -12.88
CA THR A 426 39.42 -7.35 -13.94
C THR A 426 38.91 -7.76 -15.32
N THR A 427 39.11 -6.90 -16.32
CA THR A 427 38.69 -7.20 -17.70
C THR A 427 39.40 -8.40 -18.32
N ASN A 428 40.52 -8.84 -17.71
CA ASN A 428 41.21 -10.07 -18.09
C ASN A 428 40.34 -11.34 -17.95
N ASN A 429 39.33 -11.31 -17.07
CA ASN A 429 38.38 -12.42 -16.90
C ASN A 429 37.23 -12.40 -17.94
N HIS A 430 37.11 -11.31 -18.71
CA HIS A 430 35.98 -11.02 -19.61
C HIS A 430 36.42 -10.71 -21.06
N ILE A 431 37.66 -11.04 -21.45
CA ILE A 431 38.23 -10.68 -22.76
C ILE A 431 37.37 -11.25 -23.89
N GLY A 432 36.92 -10.38 -24.81
CA GLY A 432 36.07 -10.75 -25.94
C GLY A 432 34.58 -10.89 -25.59
N GLU A 433 34.18 -10.73 -24.33
CA GLU A 433 32.76 -10.75 -23.96
C GLU A 433 32.03 -9.52 -24.52
N ARG A 434 30.85 -9.74 -25.09
CA ARG A 434 30.04 -8.68 -25.71
C ARG A 434 28.96 -8.17 -24.75
N ILE A 435 29.27 -7.08 -24.08
CA ILE A 435 28.47 -6.51 -22.99
C ILE A 435 27.51 -5.41 -23.45
N GLN A 436 26.61 -5.05 -22.54
CA GLN A 436 25.71 -3.91 -22.61
C GLN A 436 26.27 -2.79 -21.72
N ALA A 437 26.55 -1.62 -22.29
CA ALA A 437 26.79 -0.40 -21.52
C ALA A 437 25.45 0.20 -21.09
N VAL A 438 25.39 0.68 -19.84
CA VAL A 438 24.13 1.16 -19.20
C VAL A 438 24.26 2.58 -18.64
N GLN A 439 25.46 2.96 -18.18
CA GLN A 439 25.75 4.32 -17.71
C GLN A 439 27.18 4.72 -18.04
N GLU A 440 27.42 5.99 -18.34
CA GLU A 440 28.75 6.61 -18.38
C GLU A 440 28.93 7.56 -17.20
N SER A 441 30.17 7.74 -16.75
CA SER A 441 30.52 8.79 -15.79
C SER A 441 30.32 10.19 -16.41
N PRO A 442 30.10 11.27 -15.62
CA PRO A 442 29.86 12.62 -16.15
C PRO A 442 30.94 13.17 -17.09
N ASN A 443 32.15 12.61 -17.04
CA ASN A 443 33.30 12.95 -17.91
C ASN A 443 33.50 11.97 -19.08
N GLY A 444 32.63 10.96 -19.25
CA GLY A 444 32.71 9.96 -20.33
C GLY A 444 33.91 9.01 -20.27
N LEU A 445 34.67 8.98 -19.16
CA LEU A 445 35.88 8.16 -19.05
C LEU A 445 35.63 6.74 -18.53
N TYR A 446 34.54 6.52 -17.79
CA TYR A 446 34.20 5.21 -17.22
C TYR A 446 32.78 4.81 -17.60
N VAL A 447 32.56 3.50 -17.73
CA VAL A 447 31.31 2.91 -18.22
C VAL A 447 30.86 1.80 -17.29
N LEU A 448 29.61 1.86 -16.83
CA LEU A 448 28.94 0.80 -16.10
C LEU A 448 28.49 -0.27 -17.10
N ILE A 449 29.09 -1.46 -16.99
CA ILE A 449 28.91 -2.57 -17.92
C ILE A 449 28.09 -3.71 -17.31
N SER A 450 27.34 -4.39 -18.17
CA SER A 450 26.43 -5.47 -17.82
C SER A 450 26.51 -6.62 -18.81
N SER A 451 26.54 -7.86 -18.29
CA SER A 451 26.40 -9.09 -19.08
C SER A 451 25.13 -9.83 -18.68
N ASN A 452 24.33 -10.23 -19.67
CA ASN A 452 23.07 -10.97 -19.49
C ASN A 452 22.10 -10.37 -18.44
N GLY A 453 22.15 -9.04 -18.25
CA GLY A 453 21.34 -8.29 -17.28
C GLY A 453 22.03 -8.04 -15.92
N ASN A 454 23.04 -8.84 -15.56
CA ASN A 454 23.83 -8.66 -14.35
C ASN A 454 24.85 -7.52 -14.54
N ARG A 455 24.99 -6.64 -13.54
CA ARG A 455 26.06 -5.62 -13.53
C ARG A 455 27.40 -6.32 -13.22
N LEU A 456 28.44 -6.00 -14.00
CA LEU A 456 29.81 -6.46 -13.72
C LEU A 456 30.58 -5.41 -12.92
N GLY A 457 30.39 -4.13 -13.24
CA GLY A 457 31.01 -3.00 -12.53
C GLY A 457 31.29 -1.82 -13.47
N TRP A 458 32.06 -0.86 -12.98
CA TRP A 458 32.60 0.24 -13.78
C TRP A 458 33.93 -0.17 -14.40
N VAL A 459 34.13 0.15 -15.68
CA VAL A 459 35.37 -0.07 -16.41
C VAL A 459 35.81 1.23 -17.09
N ASP A 460 37.12 1.42 -17.28
CA ASP A 460 37.64 2.49 -18.14
C ASP A 460 37.13 2.31 -19.58
N LYS A 461 36.67 3.39 -20.23
CA LYS A 461 36.07 3.33 -21.56
C LYS A 461 37.05 2.84 -22.64
N ARG A 462 38.37 2.93 -22.40
CA ARG A 462 39.41 2.38 -23.29
C ARG A 462 39.46 0.85 -23.28
N ALA A 463 38.83 0.20 -22.30
CA ALA A 463 38.65 -1.25 -22.28
C ALA A 463 37.49 -1.74 -23.19
N LEU A 464 36.80 -0.84 -23.91
CA LEU A 464 35.64 -1.18 -24.74
C LEU A 464 35.92 -0.94 -26.23
N THR A 465 35.87 -2.02 -27.02
CA THR A 465 35.96 -1.99 -28.49
C THR A 465 34.61 -2.27 -29.14
N ASP A 466 34.52 -2.14 -30.46
CA ASP A 466 33.32 -2.48 -31.27
C ASP A 466 32.01 -1.82 -30.78
N ILE A 467 32.13 -0.59 -30.28
CA ILE A 467 31.06 0.22 -29.71
C ILE A 467 29.98 0.45 -30.77
N SER A 468 28.81 -0.15 -30.54
CA SER A 468 27.66 -0.18 -31.43
C SER A 468 26.50 0.55 -30.76
N ILE A 469 26.32 1.82 -31.13
CA ILE A 469 25.25 2.70 -30.64
C ILE A 469 24.00 2.47 -31.50
N PRO A 470 22.85 2.04 -30.93
CA PRO A 470 21.61 1.94 -31.67
C PRO A 470 21.07 3.34 -32.03
N PRO A 471 20.62 3.57 -33.27
CA PRO A 471 20.05 4.86 -33.67
C PRO A 471 18.75 5.13 -32.90
N LYS A 472 18.70 6.25 -32.17
CA LYS A 472 17.52 6.65 -31.40
C LYS A 472 16.63 7.57 -32.25
N LEU A 473 15.36 7.19 -32.38
CA LEU A 473 14.31 7.99 -33.03
C LEU A 473 14.16 9.34 -32.33
N GLN A 474 14.13 10.43 -33.12
CA GLN A 474 14.01 11.80 -32.63
C GLN A 474 12.66 12.41 -33.07
N ASP A 475 12.14 13.34 -32.27
CA ASP A 475 10.88 14.02 -32.59
C ASP A 475 11.10 15.33 -33.37
N VAL A 476 10.12 15.66 -34.22
CA VAL A 476 10.14 16.85 -35.08
C VAL A 476 9.05 17.79 -34.59
N ALA A 477 9.44 18.89 -33.93
CA ALA A 477 8.50 19.83 -33.31
C ALA A 477 7.55 20.53 -34.30
N SER A 478 7.93 20.63 -35.57
CA SER A 478 7.11 21.16 -36.67
C SER A 478 6.22 20.10 -37.34
N ALA A 479 6.24 18.85 -36.90
CA ALA A 479 5.43 17.79 -37.49
C ALA A 479 4.00 17.77 -36.92
N VAL A 480 3.03 17.65 -37.82
CA VAL A 480 1.59 17.60 -37.51
C VAL A 480 1.22 16.17 -37.15
N VAL A 481 0.44 15.98 -36.08
CA VAL A 481 -0.11 14.67 -35.73
C VAL A 481 -1.16 14.26 -36.76
N VAL A 482 -1.06 13.02 -37.27
CA VAL A 482 -2.00 12.44 -38.23
C VAL A 482 -2.54 11.11 -37.71
N ALA A 483 -3.64 10.63 -38.29
CA ALA A 483 -4.25 9.36 -37.92
C ALA A 483 -4.89 8.67 -39.14
N TYR A 484 -4.08 7.96 -39.91
CA TYR A 484 -4.52 7.12 -41.03
C TYR A 484 -3.70 5.82 -41.08
N THR A 485 -4.14 4.86 -41.89
CA THR A 485 -3.32 3.68 -42.23
C THR A 485 -2.97 3.69 -43.72
N ALA A 486 -1.81 3.15 -44.05
CA ALA A 486 -1.36 2.95 -45.43
C ALA A 486 -0.64 1.60 -45.53
N ALA A 487 -0.56 1.04 -46.74
CA ALA A 487 0.31 -0.09 -47.04
C ALA A 487 1.70 0.43 -47.45
N VAL A 488 2.77 -0.27 -47.06
CA VAL A 488 4.11 -0.02 -47.60
C VAL A 488 4.18 -0.66 -48.98
N THR A 489 4.01 0.13 -50.04
CA THR A 489 3.87 -0.35 -51.42
C THR A 489 5.16 -0.29 -52.23
N SER A 490 6.16 0.48 -51.78
CA SER A 490 7.38 0.74 -52.57
C SER A 490 8.64 0.40 -51.74
N PRO A 491 9.49 -0.55 -52.18
CA PRO A 491 10.74 -0.91 -51.48
C PRO A 491 11.84 0.15 -51.70
N GLY A 492 12.97 0.00 -51.00
CA GLY A 492 14.18 0.79 -51.23
C GLY A 492 14.19 2.21 -50.65
N TYR A 493 13.16 2.63 -49.91
CA TYR A 493 13.19 3.88 -49.14
C TYR A 493 13.81 3.63 -47.76
N SER A 494 14.54 4.62 -47.23
CA SER A 494 15.05 4.59 -45.86
C SER A 494 13.92 4.83 -44.85
N ILE A 495 14.04 4.18 -43.68
CA ILE A 495 13.26 4.46 -42.48
C ILE A 495 14.26 4.98 -41.44
N ASP A 496 14.19 6.27 -41.15
CA ASP A 496 15.26 7.03 -40.50
C ASP A 496 14.85 7.58 -39.12
N SER A 497 15.84 7.90 -38.28
CA SER A 497 15.64 8.49 -36.94
C SER A 497 15.12 9.93 -36.96
N LEU A 498 15.24 10.61 -38.09
CA LEU A 498 14.69 11.92 -38.44
C LEU A 498 14.23 11.85 -39.91
N PRO A 499 13.36 12.75 -40.39
CA PRO A 499 13.05 12.83 -41.82
C PRO A 499 14.31 13.00 -42.66
N TRP A 500 14.39 12.31 -43.79
CA TRP A 500 15.57 12.31 -44.65
C TRP A 500 15.99 13.74 -45.03
N GLY A 501 17.29 14.03 -44.95
CA GLY A 501 17.85 15.37 -45.19
C GLY A 501 17.88 16.30 -43.97
N TYR A 502 17.31 15.92 -42.83
CA TYR A 502 17.53 16.64 -41.56
C TYR A 502 18.92 16.31 -41.00
N THR A 503 19.66 17.32 -40.53
CA THR A 503 21.01 17.12 -39.97
C THR A 503 20.99 16.11 -38.83
N GLY A 504 21.79 15.05 -38.93
CA GLY A 504 21.90 14.00 -37.91
C GLY A 504 20.91 12.83 -38.04
N TYR A 505 20.18 12.71 -39.16
CA TYR A 505 19.39 11.51 -39.44
C TYR A 505 20.29 10.25 -39.51
N GLN A 506 19.77 9.11 -39.04
CA GLN A 506 20.43 7.82 -39.03
C GLN A 506 19.46 6.73 -39.50
N LEU A 507 19.93 5.82 -40.35
CA LEU A 507 19.13 4.71 -40.87
C LEU A 507 18.75 3.74 -39.75
N MET A 508 17.45 3.44 -39.61
CA MET A 508 16.92 2.50 -38.62
C MET A 508 16.44 1.20 -39.28
N ALA A 509 15.83 1.28 -40.46
CA ALA A 509 15.39 0.15 -41.29
C ALA A 509 15.16 0.61 -42.75
N THR A 510 14.61 -0.23 -43.62
CA THR A 510 14.17 0.14 -44.98
C THR A 510 12.70 -0.20 -45.21
N SER A 511 12.04 0.45 -46.19
CA SER A 511 10.68 0.08 -46.59
C SER A 511 10.58 -1.32 -47.20
N THR A 512 11.70 -1.87 -47.67
CA THR A 512 11.82 -3.26 -48.16
C THR A 512 11.47 -4.27 -47.06
N ASP A 513 11.89 -4.00 -45.82
CA ASP A 513 11.68 -4.88 -44.65
C ASP A 513 10.20 -4.98 -44.23
N TYR A 514 9.38 -4.02 -44.70
CA TYR A 514 7.96 -3.89 -44.40
C TYR A 514 7.06 -4.01 -45.63
N LEU A 515 7.60 -4.41 -46.79
CA LEU A 515 6.87 -4.39 -48.06
C LEU A 515 5.58 -5.23 -48.00
N GLY A 516 4.46 -4.63 -48.42
CA GLY A 516 3.12 -5.22 -48.36
C GLY A 516 2.44 -5.16 -46.98
N GLN A 517 3.14 -4.77 -45.91
CA GLN A 517 2.54 -4.62 -44.58
C GLN A 517 1.73 -3.32 -44.49
N ARG A 518 0.64 -3.33 -43.71
CA ARG A 518 -0.08 -2.11 -43.32
C ARG A 518 0.58 -1.50 -42.09
N VAL A 519 0.77 -0.18 -42.14
CA VAL A 519 1.42 0.61 -41.09
C VAL A 519 0.52 1.80 -40.70
N GLU A 520 0.65 2.25 -39.45
CA GLU A 520 -0.03 3.45 -38.96
C GLU A 520 0.86 4.68 -39.17
N ALA A 521 0.25 5.76 -39.67
CA ALA A 521 0.89 7.07 -39.72
C ALA A 521 0.53 7.85 -38.45
N VAL A 522 1.55 8.31 -37.72
CA VAL A 522 1.40 8.99 -36.41
C VAL A 522 1.69 10.49 -36.49
N LYS A 523 2.67 10.89 -37.32
CA LYS A 523 2.97 12.29 -37.64
C LYS A 523 3.35 12.43 -39.11
N GLU A 524 3.13 13.61 -39.67
CA GLU A 524 3.73 14.06 -40.93
C GLU A 524 4.55 15.33 -40.72
N THR A 525 5.63 15.51 -41.47
CA THR A 525 6.31 16.81 -41.56
C THR A 525 5.33 17.88 -42.09
N ALA A 526 5.50 19.16 -41.73
CA ALA A 526 4.57 20.24 -42.11
C ALA A 526 4.30 20.39 -43.63
N ASN A 527 5.17 19.84 -44.48
CA ASN A 527 5.03 19.81 -45.93
C ASN A 527 4.44 18.49 -46.49
N GLY A 528 4.03 17.55 -45.62
CA GLY A 528 3.48 16.24 -45.98
C GLY A 528 4.45 15.27 -46.67
N ALA A 529 5.76 15.57 -46.69
CA ALA A 529 6.74 14.79 -47.44
C ALA A 529 7.19 13.50 -46.73
N TYR A 530 7.28 13.52 -45.39
CA TYR A 530 7.73 12.39 -44.59
C TYR A 530 6.72 12.03 -43.51
N VAL A 531 6.60 10.73 -43.24
CA VAL A 531 5.61 10.13 -42.34
C VAL A 531 6.33 9.34 -41.25
N LEU A 532 5.98 9.57 -39.99
CA LEU A 532 6.42 8.75 -38.87
C LEU A 532 5.54 7.50 -38.78
N LEU A 533 6.15 6.34 -39.03
CA LEU A 533 5.47 5.04 -39.01
C LEU A 533 5.42 4.41 -37.63
N SER A 534 4.31 3.73 -37.34
CA SER A 534 4.13 2.78 -36.24
C SER A 534 3.60 1.45 -36.76
N LEU A 535 4.02 0.35 -36.14
CA LEU A 535 3.51 -1.01 -36.38
C LEU A 535 3.39 -1.72 -35.02
N ASN A 536 2.20 -2.22 -34.70
CA ASN A 536 1.89 -2.88 -33.43
C ASN A 536 2.33 -2.03 -32.20
N GLY A 537 2.04 -0.73 -32.23
CA GLY A 537 2.44 0.25 -31.21
C GLY A 537 3.93 0.65 -31.22
N LYS A 538 4.81 -0.07 -31.92
CA LYS A 538 6.23 0.28 -32.03
C LYS A 538 6.45 1.26 -33.18
N LYS A 539 6.96 2.46 -32.86
CA LYS A 539 7.47 3.42 -33.84
C LYS A 539 8.66 2.82 -34.60
N LEU A 540 8.61 2.86 -35.93
CA LEU A 540 9.66 2.30 -36.80
C LEU A 540 10.68 3.37 -37.21
N GLY A 541 10.19 4.57 -37.57
CA GLY A 541 10.99 5.70 -38.01
C GLY A 541 10.25 6.56 -39.03
N TRP A 542 10.94 7.57 -39.55
CA TRP A 542 10.45 8.47 -40.60
C TRP A 542 10.73 7.88 -41.98
N VAL A 543 9.70 7.82 -42.84
CA VAL A 543 9.80 7.35 -44.23
C VAL A 543 9.31 8.45 -45.19
N ASP A 544 9.82 8.49 -46.43
CA ASP A 544 9.22 9.29 -47.50
C ASP A 544 7.79 8.78 -47.79
N LYS A 545 6.81 9.68 -47.88
CA LYS A 545 5.41 9.32 -48.13
C LYS A 545 5.18 8.54 -49.43
N LYS A 546 6.11 8.61 -50.40
CA LYS A 546 6.13 7.80 -51.64
C LYS A 546 6.39 6.31 -51.43
N ALA A 547 6.86 5.91 -50.24
CA ALA A 547 6.93 4.51 -49.84
C ALA A 547 5.55 3.88 -49.59
N LEU A 548 4.52 4.72 -49.43
CA LEU A 548 3.20 4.35 -48.94
C LEU A 548 2.11 4.48 -50.01
N GLY A 549 1.13 3.59 -49.96
CA GLY A 549 -0.07 3.58 -50.79
C GLY A 549 -1.30 3.10 -50.02
N ASP A 550 -2.45 3.01 -50.69
CA ASP A 550 -3.72 2.53 -50.09
C ASP A 550 -4.11 3.23 -48.76
N PHE A 551 -4.15 4.55 -48.83
CA PHE A 551 -4.41 5.47 -47.73
C PHE A 551 -5.89 5.44 -47.29
N ASN A 552 -6.16 5.09 -46.03
CA ASN A 552 -7.48 5.17 -45.42
C ASN A 552 -7.58 6.32 -44.39
N ASN A 553 -8.14 7.45 -44.83
CA ASN A 553 -8.42 8.62 -44.00
C ASN A 553 -9.58 8.34 -43.02
N ARG A 554 -9.44 8.75 -41.75
CA ARG A 554 -10.41 8.44 -40.69
C ARG A 554 -11.34 9.62 -40.32
N PRO A 555 -12.56 9.37 -39.80
CA PRO A 555 -13.57 10.41 -39.60
C PRO A 555 -13.32 11.27 -38.35
N GLN A 556 -14.14 12.30 -38.12
CA GLN A 556 -13.96 13.27 -37.01
C GLN A 556 -14.73 12.89 -35.73
N ALA A 557 -14.16 13.22 -34.57
CA ALA A 557 -14.78 12.99 -33.27
C ALA A 557 -15.93 13.95 -32.98
N GLN A 558 -16.96 13.44 -32.31
CA GLN A 558 -18.23 14.14 -32.09
C GLN A 558 -18.51 14.26 -30.59
N ASN A 559 -19.03 15.43 -30.18
CA ASN A 559 -19.47 15.67 -28.81
C ASN A 559 -20.97 15.35 -28.73
N ILE A 560 -21.34 14.29 -27.99
CA ILE A 560 -22.74 13.84 -27.86
C ILE A 560 -23.57 14.76 -26.97
N SER A 561 -24.89 14.81 -27.17
CA SER A 561 -25.80 15.64 -26.38
C SER A 561 -26.06 15.10 -24.96
N GLY A 562 -25.94 13.79 -24.74
CA GLY A 562 -25.95 13.17 -23.41
C GLY A 562 -24.58 13.15 -22.73
N GLY A 563 -24.48 12.50 -21.58
CA GLY A 563 -23.21 12.29 -20.84
C GLY A 563 -22.81 13.44 -19.90
N THR A 564 -21.88 13.16 -19.00
CA THR A 564 -21.47 14.06 -17.91
C THR A 564 -20.34 14.98 -18.36
N ILE A 565 -20.55 16.29 -18.33
CA ILE A 565 -19.46 17.26 -18.54
C ILE A 565 -18.48 17.15 -17.38
N VAL A 566 -17.19 16.99 -17.70
CA VAL A 566 -16.08 16.87 -16.74
C VAL A 566 -14.98 17.86 -17.08
N SER A 567 -14.08 18.10 -16.12
CA SER A 567 -12.86 18.86 -16.33
C SER A 567 -11.78 18.29 -15.41
N TYR A 568 -10.95 17.43 -15.97
CA TYR A 568 -9.74 16.88 -15.37
C TYR A 568 -8.79 16.46 -16.50
N SER A 569 -7.50 16.35 -16.22
CA SER A 569 -6.49 16.12 -17.26
C SER A 569 -5.74 14.81 -17.02
N PRO A 570 -6.26 13.65 -17.49
CA PRO A 570 -5.66 12.35 -17.23
C PRO A 570 -4.43 12.08 -18.11
N THR A 571 -3.65 11.07 -17.75
CA THR A 571 -2.57 10.54 -18.59
C THR A 571 -3.04 9.31 -19.34
N ILE A 572 -2.76 9.21 -20.64
CA ILE A 572 -2.99 7.98 -21.42
C ILE A 572 -1.90 6.98 -21.01
N ALA A 573 -2.30 5.91 -20.32
CA ALA A 573 -1.38 5.05 -19.56
C ALA A 573 -1.17 3.67 -20.18
N LYS A 574 -2.06 3.22 -21.06
CA LYS A 574 -2.00 1.89 -21.68
C LYS A 574 -2.16 1.96 -23.19
N ALA A 575 -1.35 1.16 -23.87
CA ALA A 575 -1.49 0.77 -25.26
C ALA A 575 -2.71 -0.15 -25.46
N GLY A 576 -3.14 -0.34 -26.72
CA GLY A 576 -4.10 -1.35 -27.14
C GLY A 576 -5.58 -0.97 -27.08
N PHE A 577 -5.93 0.30 -26.80
CA PHE A 577 -7.32 0.76 -26.73
C PHE A 577 -7.70 1.60 -27.95
N SER A 578 -8.93 1.41 -28.45
CA SER A 578 -9.48 2.26 -29.50
C SER A 578 -9.71 3.68 -29.02
N VAL A 579 -9.56 4.62 -29.94
CA VAL A 579 -10.06 5.98 -29.80
C VAL A 579 -10.99 6.26 -30.98
N ASP A 580 -12.24 6.58 -30.69
CA ASP A 580 -13.38 6.48 -31.60
C ASP A 580 -14.12 7.83 -31.80
N THR A 581 -14.98 7.92 -32.81
CA THR A 581 -15.73 9.16 -33.12
C THR A 581 -16.86 9.45 -32.12
N LEU A 582 -17.41 8.39 -31.54
CA LEU A 582 -18.46 8.32 -30.52
C LEU A 582 -18.02 7.27 -29.49
N PRO A 583 -18.64 7.18 -28.30
CA PRO A 583 -18.33 6.08 -27.37
C PRO A 583 -18.50 4.72 -28.06
N TRP A 584 -17.62 3.76 -27.73
CA TRP A 584 -17.60 2.46 -28.40
C TRP A 584 -18.95 1.75 -28.26
N GLY A 585 -19.45 1.17 -29.36
CA GLY A 585 -20.77 0.54 -29.42
C GLY A 585 -21.96 1.48 -29.66
N TYR A 586 -21.80 2.81 -29.60
CA TYR A 586 -22.90 3.74 -29.92
C TYR A 586 -23.20 3.71 -31.43
N ALA A 587 -24.48 3.78 -31.82
CA ALA A 587 -24.88 3.68 -33.22
C ALA A 587 -24.17 4.74 -34.10
N GLY A 588 -23.40 4.28 -35.08
CA GLY A 588 -22.60 5.14 -35.96
C GLY A 588 -21.18 5.48 -35.46
N TYR A 589 -20.69 4.85 -34.38
CA TYR A 589 -19.28 4.98 -33.97
C TYR A 589 -18.32 4.47 -35.07
N GLN A 590 -17.18 5.15 -35.22
CA GLN A 590 -16.17 4.86 -36.22
C GLN A 590 -14.77 5.03 -35.61
N TRP A 591 -13.83 4.17 -36.02
CA TRP A 591 -12.49 4.12 -35.42
C TRP A 591 -11.58 5.25 -35.91
N ARG A 592 -10.94 5.99 -34.98
CA ARG A 592 -10.06 7.14 -35.30
C ARG A 592 -8.57 6.88 -35.13
N THR A 593 -8.16 6.29 -34.01
CA THR A 593 -6.74 6.02 -33.68
C THR A 593 -6.63 4.99 -32.55
N SER A 594 -5.41 4.68 -32.12
CA SER A 594 -5.11 3.83 -30.96
C SER A 594 -4.44 4.67 -29.87
N THR A 595 -4.62 4.31 -28.60
CA THR A 595 -3.93 4.96 -27.49
C THR A 595 -2.40 4.83 -27.56
N ASP A 596 -1.88 3.86 -28.32
CA ASP A 596 -0.46 3.61 -28.57
C ASP A 596 0.32 4.89 -28.99
N SER A 597 -0.31 5.72 -29.81
CA SER A 597 0.29 6.97 -30.31
C SER A 597 0.44 8.05 -29.23
N TYR A 598 -0.25 7.88 -28.09
CA TYR A 598 -0.42 8.88 -27.05
C TYR A 598 0.00 8.39 -25.64
N VAL A 599 0.52 7.18 -25.48
CA VAL A 599 0.97 6.66 -24.18
C VAL A 599 2.01 7.60 -23.55
N GLY A 600 1.81 7.92 -22.27
CA GLY A 600 2.59 8.89 -21.51
C GLY A 600 2.17 10.35 -21.69
N GLN A 601 1.30 10.67 -22.65
CA GLN A 601 0.80 12.03 -22.83
C GLN A 601 -0.34 12.35 -21.85
N LYS A 602 -0.29 13.55 -21.30
CA LYS A 602 -1.40 14.16 -20.55
C LYS A 602 -2.36 14.82 -21.53
N VAL A 603 -3.64 14.54 -21.40
CA VAL A 603 -4.73 15.06 -22.24
C VAL A 603 -5.78 15.70 -21.36
N ASP A 604 -6.73 16.44 -21.94
CA ASP A 604 -7.85 17.04 -21.20
C ASP A 604 -9.15 16.26 -21.46
N ALA A 605 -9.78 15.77 -20.40
CA ALA A 605 -11.09 15.12 -20.43
C ALA A 605 -12.21 16.16 -20.40
N VAL A 606 -13.10 16.10 -21.39
CA VAL A 606 -14.15 17.11 -21.61
C VAL A 606 -15.55 16.59 -21.26
N LYS A 607 -15.82 15.30 -21.48
CA LYS A 607 -17.11 14.66 -21.21
C LYS A 607 -16.98 13.15 -21.05
N GLU A 608 -17.73 12.56 -20.12
CA GLU A 608 -17.89 11.12 -19.98
C GLU A 608 -19.22 10.62 -20.59
N SER A 609 -19.25 9.38 -21.05
CA SER A 609 -20.46 8.70 -21.53
C SER A 609 -21.47 8.50 -20.39
N ALA A 610 -22.75 8.28 -20.73
CA ALA A 610 -23.81 8.17 -19.72
C ALA A 610 -23.67 6.93 -18.81
N ASP A 611 -23.04 5.87 -19.31
CA ASP A 611 -22.66 4.67 -18.56
C ASP A 611 -21.44 4.90 -17.63
N GLY A 612 -20.54 5.81 -17.99
CA GLY A 612 -19.31 6.16 -17.28
C GLY A 612 -18.05 5.38 -17.72
N HIS A 613 -18.10 4.62 -18.81
CA HIS A 613 -16.97 3.81 -19.31
C HIS A 613 -16.04 4.57 -20.27
N TYR A 614 -16.57 5.51 -21.05
CA TYR A 614 -15.81 6.22 -22.09
C TYR A 614 -15.69 7.71 -21.78
N VAL A 615 -14.61 8.33 -22.26
CA VAL A 615 -14.35 9.76 -22.08
C VAL A 615 -13.86 10.40 -23.38
N LEU A 616 -14.41 11.57 -23.71
CA LEU A 616 -13.98 12.43 -24.80
C LEU A 616 -12.72 13.18 -24.36
N ILE A 617 -11.60 12.83 -24.96
CA ILE A 617 -10.29 13.43 -24.71
C ILE A 617 -9.88 14.42 -25.80
N SER A 618 -9.20 15.47 -25.38
CA SER A 618 -8.69 16.54 -26.22
C SER A 618 -7.23 16.86 -25.91
N LEU A 619 -6.53 17.43 -26.88
CA LEU A 619 -5.16 17.92 -26.73
C LEU A 619 -5.02 19.23 -27.52
N ASN A 620 -4.47 20.27 -26.88
CA ASN A 620 -4.34 21.61 -27.45
C ASN A 620 -5.67 22.16 -28.01
N GLY A 621 -6.80 21.84 -27.36
CA GLY A 621 -8.15 22.26 -27.77
C GLY A 621 -8.79 21.45 -28.91
N SER A 622 -8.12 20.44 -29.46
CA SER A 622 -8.65 19.57 -30.52
C SER A 622 -9.05 18.19 -29.98
N TYR A 623 -10.18 17.64 -30.42
CA TYR A 623 -10.67 16.34 -29.98
C TYR A 623 -9.89 15.19 -30.64
N ILE A 624 -9.23 14.36 -29.81
CA ILE A 624 -8.62 13.09 -30.26
C ILE A 624 -9.73 12.06 -30.46
N GLY A 625 -10.66 11.94 -29.51
CA GLY A 625 -11.87 11.13 -29.64
C GLY A 625 -12.35 10.57 -28.31
N TRP A 626 -13.24 9.59 -28.38
CA TRP A 626 -13.73 8.84 -27.23
C TRP A 626 -12.81 7.65 -26.97
N VAL A 627 -12.32 7.53 -25.74
CA VAL A 627 -11.44 6.43 -25.30
C VAL A 627 -12.05 5.74 -24.08
N ASP A 628 -11.80 4.43 -23.94
CA ASP A 628 -12.14 3.68 -22.72
C ASP A 628 -11.32 4.20 -21.52
N LYS A 629 -11.98 4.48 -20.39
CA LYS A 629 -11.33 4.95 -19.16
C LYS A 629 -10.31 3.94 -18.62
N ALA A 630 -10.44 2.64 -18.91
CA ALA A 630 -9.44 1.63 -18.56
C ALA A 630 -8.06 1.86 -19.22
N ALA A 631 -7.96 2.66 -20.27
CA ALA A 631 -6.71 3.05 -20.92
C ALA A 631 -5.92 4.15 -20.17
N LEU A 632 -6.55 4.81 -19.20
CA LEU A 632 -6.07 6.05 -18.59
C LEU A 632 -5.58 5.86 -17.15
N SER A 633 -4.73 6.77 -16.68
CA SER A 633 -4.35 6.92 -15.27
C SER A 633 -4.48 8.38 -14.83
N GLY A 634 -4.47 8.61 -13.52
CA GLY A 634 -4.88 9.91 -12.96
C GLY A 634 -6.36 10.22 -13.16
N LEU A 635 -7.17 9.17 -13.40
CA LEU A 635 -8.63 9.30 -13.38
C LEU A 635 -9.11 9.57 -11.95
N PRO A 636 -10.05 10.52 -11.76
CA PRO A 636 -10.64 10.76 -10.46
C PRO A 636 -11.61 9.64 -10.08
N THR A 637 -11.48 9.15 -8.85
CA THR A 637 -12.36 8.18 -8.20
C THR A 637 -13.55 8.90 -7.56
N TYR A 638 -14.76 8.38 -7.78
CA TYR A 638 -16.01 9.03 -7.39
C TYR A 638 -16.99 8.01 -6.79
N ALA A 639 -17.73 8.41 -5.76
CA ALA A 639 -18.83 7.61 -5.24
C ALA A 639 -20.01 7.61 -6.24
N LYS A 640 -20.60 6.43 -6.48
CA LYS A 640 -21.72 6.21 -7.40
C LYS A 640 -22.67 5.19 -6.79
N GLY A 641 -23.97 5.50 -6.82
CA GLY A 641 -25.03 4.55 -6.52
C GLY A 641 -25.88 4.22 -7.75
N PRO A 642 -27.07 3.62 -7.58
CA PRO A 642 -27.91 3.19 -8.70
C PRO A 642 -28.39 4.33 -9.59
N ASP A 643 -28.73 5.48 -8.97
CA ASP A 643 -29.32 6.65 -9.62
C ASP A 643 -28.66 7.99 -9.20
N TRP A 644 -27.42 7.94 -8.69
CA TRP A 644 -26.67 9.13 -8.25
C TRP A 644 -25.13 8.98 -8.35
N THR A 645 -24.44 10.12 -8.34
CA THR A 645 -22.96 10.24 -8.27
C THR A 645 -22.54 11.38 -7.33
N VAL A 646 -21.32 11.33 -6.77
CA VAL A 646 -20.69 12.46 -6.07
C VAL A 646 -19.36 12.79 -6.73
N ILE A 647 -19.29 13.94 -7.40
CA ILE A 647 -18.16 14.39 -8.22
C ILE A 647 -17.61 15.70 -7.63
N ASN A 648 -16.35 15.71 -7.24
CA ASN A 648 -15.67 16.87 -6.61
C ASN A 648 -16.47 17.48 -5.44
N GLY A 649 -17.14 16.62 -4.66
CA GLY A 649 -18.02 17.00 -3.54
C GLY A 649 -19.41 17.50 -3.93
N TYR A 650 -19.82 17.41 -5.20
CA TYR A 650 -21.19 17.65 -5.65
C TYR A 650 -21.93 16.34 -5.84
N PHE A 651 -22.95 16.09 -5.01
CA PHE A 651 -23.97 15.06 -5.26
C PHE A 651 -24.84 15.45 -6.45
N ARG A 652 -25.10 14.48 -7.33
CA ARG A 652 -25.99 14.60 -8.49
C ARG A 652 -26.86 13.36 -8.62
N SER A 653 -28.18 13.52 -8.69
CA SER A 653 -29.10 12.42 -9.02
C SER A 653 -29.48 12.41 -10.51
N ASN A 654 -29.94 11.26 -11.01
CA ASN A 654 -30.55 11.13 -12.33
C ASN A 654 -31.84 11.97 -12.48
N SER A 655 -32.48 12.34 -11.36
CA SER A 655 -33.62 13.27 -11.31
C SER A 655 -33.23 14.76 -11.35
N GLY A 656 -31.94 15.08 -11.49
CA GLY A 656 -31.45 16.46 -11.65
C GLY A 656 -31.22 17.22 -10.34
N VAL A 657 -31.33 16.57 -9.18
CA VAL A 657 -30.96 17.15 -7.88
C VAL A 657 -29.43 17.34 -7.85
N ASN A 658 -28.95 18.51 -7.42
CA ASN A 658 -27.53 18.85 -7.37
C ASN A 658 -27.20 19.61 -6.08
N TYR A 659 -26.34 19.06 -5.22
CA TYR A 659 -25.97 19.62 -3.92
C TYR A 659 -24.47 19.52 -3.65
N TYR A 660 -23.87 20.57 -3.07
CA TYR A 660 -22.51 20.50 -2.55
C TYR A 660 -22.52 19.91 -1.13
N ILE A 661 -21.80 18.81 -0.93
CA ILE A 661 -21.76 18.01 0.31
C ILE A 661 -20.34 17.63 0.76
N GLY A 662 -19.31 18.18 0.13
CA GLY A 662 -17.92 17.92 0.50
C GLY A 662 -17.52 16.45 0.35
N ASN A 663 -16.69 15.94 1.26
CA ASN A 663 -16.07 14.62 1.19
C ASN A 663 -16.50 13.65 2.31
N SER A 664 -17.45 14.00 3.17
CA SER A 664 -17.94 13.12 4.24
C SER A 664 -19.44 13.33 4.41
N TYR A 665 -20.26 12.35 4.06
CA TYR A 665 -21.71 12.54 3.87
C TYR A 665 -22.52 11.25 3.97
N ILE A 666 -23.82 11.41 4.19
CA ILE A 666 -24.86 10.37 4.16
C ILE A 666 -25.84 10.67 3.03
N ILE A 667 -26.29 9.63 2.31
CA ILE A 667 -27.25 9.71 1.21
C ILE A 667 -28.37 8.70 1.49
N VAL A 668 -29.60 9.18 1.60
CA VAL A 668 -30.82 8.37 1.75
C VAL A 668 -31.64 8.47 0.46
N SER A 669 -31.94 7.33 -0.14
CA SER A 669 -32.80 7.24 -1.31
C SER A 669 -34.21 6.82 -0.92
N LEU A 670 -35.19 7.65 -1.27
CA LEU A 670 -36.60 7.32 -1.09
C LEU A 670 -37.12 6.39 -2.21
N SER A 671 -36.46 6.37 -3.38
CA SER A 671 -36.76 5.44 -4.48
C SER A 671 -36.21 4.04 -4.24
N GLN A 672 -34.96 3.92 -3.79
CA GLN A 672 -34.28 2.64 -3.56
C GLN A 672 -34.47 2.11 -2.12
N GLN A 673 -35.15 2.86 -1.24
CA GLN A 673 -35.29 2.60 0.20
C GLN A 673 -33.96 2.13 0.83
N SER A 674 -32.90 2.91 0.58
CA SER A 674 -31.52 2.56 0.93
C SER A 674 -30.76 3.77 1.48
N VAL A 675 -29.81 3.52 2.37
CA VAL A 675 -28.85 4.50 2.89
C VAL A 675 -27.42 4.10 2.54
N TRP A 676 -26.65 5.08 2.08
CA TRP A 676 -25.21 4.99 1.88
C TRP A 676 -24.49 6.08 2.68
N ALA A 677 -23.26 5.83 3.12
CA ALA A 677 -22.45 6.85 3.75
C ALA A 677 -20.96 6.68 3.45
N TYR A 678 -20.28 7.78 3.14
CA TYR A 678 -18.89 7.80 2.69
C TYR A 678 -18.02 8.76 3.50
N LYS A 679 -16.73 8.40 3.65
CA LYS A 679 -15.64 9.31 4.00
C LYS A 679 -14.55 9.23 2.94
N GLY A 680 -14.30 10.35 2.27
CA GLY A 680 -13.51 10.37 1.03
C GLY A 680 -14.15 9.45 0.00
N GLU A 681 -13.39 8.44 -0.41
CA GLU A 681 -13.83 7.41 -1.36
C GLU A 681 -14.34 6.13 -0.65
N THR A 682 -14.11 6.01 0.67
CA THR A 682 -14.45 4.82 1.44
C THR A 682 -15.93 4.82 1.83
N MET A 683 -16.67 3.84 1.33
CA MET A 683 -18.03 3.54 1.77
C MET A 683 -17.99 2.86 3.14
N LEU A 684 -18.64 3.46 4.15
CA LEU A 684 -18.74 2.90 5.51
C LEU A 684 -20.08 2.21 5.77
N VAL A 685 -21.14 2.61 5.06
CA VAL A 685 -22.48 2.03 5.17
C VAL A 685 -23.10 1.90 3.78
N SER A 686 -23.76 0.76 3.55
CA SER A 686 -24.68 0.50 2.45
C SER A 686 -25.76 -0.44 2.98
N ALA A 687 -26.96 0.05 3.26
CA ALA A 687 -28.01 -0.74 3.90
C ALA A 687 -29.41 -0.39 3.38
N PRO A 688 -30.33 -1.36 3.28
CA PRO A 688 -31.76 -1.08 3.10
C PRO A 688 -32.32 -0.40 4.35
N VAL A 689 -33.32 0.47 4.18
CA VAL A 689 -34.00 1.21 5.25
C VAL A 689 -35.52 1.18 5.05
N ILE A 690 -36.27 1.76 5.99
CA ILE A 690 -37.68 2.08 5.81
C ILE A 690 -37.87 3.56 6.13
N THR A 691 -38.32 4.32 5.14
CA THR A 691 -38.56 5.77 5.29
C THR A 691 -40.00 6.05 5.79
N GLY A 692 -40.32 7.33 5.95
CA GLY A 692 -41.65 7.78 6.34
C GLY A 692 -42.75 7.45 5.31
N LYS A 693 -43.95 7.13 5.81
CA LYS A 693 -45.10 6.61 5.03
C LYS A 693 -45.86 7.74 4.29
N PRO A 694 -45.76 7.87 2.96
CA PRO A 694 -46.33 9.03 2.26
C PRO A 694 -47.87 9.05 2.27
N SER A 695 -48.51 7.88 2.22
CA SER A 695 -49.97 7.72 2.25
C SER A 695 -50.62 8.14 3.58
N ALA A 696 -49.83 8.30 4.65
CA ALA A 696 -50.25 8.81 5.95
C ALA A 696 -49.85 10.29 6.16
N ASN A 697 -49.50 11.02 5.09
CA ASN A 697 -48.88 12.35 5.14
C ASN A 697 -47.52 12.41 5.89
N ASN A 698 -46.92 11.25 6.16
CA ASN A 698 -45.72 11.08 6.98
C ASN A 698 -44.44 10.86 6.14
N ALA A 699 -44.37 11.41 4.92
CA ALA A 699 -43.21 11.22 4.05
C ALA A 699 -41.92 11.81 4.66
N THR A 700 -40.79 11.11 4.56
CA THR A 700 -39.48 11.70 4.92
C THR A 700 -39.21 12.94 4.05
N PRO A 701 -38.87 14.10 4.64
CA PRO A 701 -38.55 15.31 3.89
C PRO A 701 -37.38 15.10 2.92
N ARG A 702 -37.53 15.60 1.69
CA ARG A 702 -36.45 15.69 0.69
C ARG A 702 -35.63 16.95 0.88
N GLY A 703 -34.34 16.87 0.59
CA GLY A 703 -33.44 18.03 0.62
C GLY A 703 -31.99 17.68 0.99
N LEU A 704 -31.21 18.74 1.19
CA LEU A 704 -29.92 18.68 1.86
C LEU A 704 -30.11 19.12 3.32
N PHE A 705 -29.76 18.23 4.24
CA PHE A 705 -29.81 18.42 5.68
C PHE A 705 -28.42 18.17 6.30
N TYR A 706 -28.32 18.30 7.62
CA TYR A 706 -27.08 18.06 8.37
C TYR A 706 -27.42 17.38 9.70
N ILE A 707 -26.53 16.51 10.21
CA ILE A 707 -26.70 15.88 11.53
C ILE A 707 -26.78 16.97 12.61
N GLN A 708 -27.85 16.92 13.41
CA GLN A 708 -28.21 17.94 14.40
C GLN A 708 -27.60 17.64 15.78
N PRO A 709 -27.43 18.65 16.67
CA PRO A 709 -26.77 18.48 17.97
C PRO A 709 -27.51 17.57 18.95
N TYR A 710 -28.78 17.24 18.71
CA TYR A 710 -29.61 16.38 19.56
C TYR A 710 -29.34 14.86 19.37
N LYS A 711 -28.23 14.51 18.72
CA LYS A 711 -27.78 13.13 18.49
C LYS A 711 -27.47 12.43 19.82
N GLN A 712 -28.10 11.27 20.07
CA GLN A 712 -28.10 10.63 21.39
C GLN A 712 -28.09 9.09 21.32
N SER A 713 -27.52 8.43 22.33
CA SER A 713 -27.48 6.98 22.50
C SER A 713 -27.38 6.61 23.99
N PRO A 714 -28.33 5.85 24.58
CA PRO A 714 -29.64 5.49 24.05
C PRO A 714 -30.59 6.70 24.02
N SER A 715 -31.74 6.57 23.36
CA SER A 715 -32.79 7.60 23.31
C SER A 715 -34.20 7.00 23.37
N VAL A 716 -35.20 7.84 23.62
CA VAL A 716 -36.62 7.48 23.51
C VAL A 716 -37.28 8.50 22.61
N LEU A 717 -37.79 8.03 21.47
CA LEU A 717 -38.46 8.87 20.48
C LEU A 717 -39.93 9.02 20.88
N ILE A 718 -40.35 10.25 21.18
CA ILE A 718 -41.69 10.57 21.65
C ILE A 718 -42.47 11.24 20.51
N GLY A 719 -43.62 10.67 20.15
CA GLY A 719 -44.59 11.24 19.22
C GLY A 719 -45.82 11.81 19.93
N GLU A 720 -46.91 11.99 19.18
CA GLU A 720 -48.19 12.45 19.74
C GLU A 720 -48.88 11.35 20.58
N ASP A 721 -48.74 10.09 20.18
CA ASP A 721 -49.38 8.91 20.77
C ASP A 721 -48.40 7.77 21.14
N TYR A 722 -47.10 7.90 20.86
CA TYR A 722 -46.10 6.84 21.07
C TYR A 722 -44.85 7.29 21.83
N ALA A 723 -44.20 6.32 22.48
CA ALA A 723 -42.84 6.44 23.01
C ALA A 723 -42.03 5.19 22.63
N SER A 724 -41.00 5.36 21.80
CA SER A 724 -40.23 4.26 21.21
C SER A 724 -38.77 4.30 21.64
N PRO A 725 -38.29 3.36 22.49
CA PRO A 725 -36.88 3.29 22.86
C PRO A 725 -36.02 2.85 21.66
N VAL A 726 -34.89 3.52 21.47
CA VAL A 726 -33.90 3.23 20.41
C VAL A 726 -32.49 3.30 20.98
N ASN A 727 -31.57 2.51 20.45
CA ASN A 727 -30.17 2.54 20.87
C ASN A 727 -29.41 3.75 20.29
N PHE A 728 -29.74 4.20 19.08
CA PHE A 728 -29.05 5.28 18.38
C PHE A 728 -30.04 6.26 17.72
N TRP A 729 -29.92 7.54 18.03
CA TRP A 729 -30.71 8.61 17.41
C TRP A 729 -29.80 9.60 16.68
N ILE A 730 -30.00 9.75 15.37
CA ILE A 730 -29.24 10.65 14.49
C ILE A 730 -30.22 11.63 13.80
N PRO A 731 -30.65 12.71 14.48
CA PRO A 731 -31.54 13.71 13.90
C PRO A 731 -30.85 14.47 12.77
N PHE A 732 -31.58 14.78 11.70
CA PHE A 732 -31.14 15.65 10.61
C PHE A 732 -32.11 16.82 10.31
N VAL A 733 -33.39 16.70 10.68
CA VAL A 733 -34.35 17.82 10.71
C VAL A 733 -34.72 18.14 12.16
N GLY A 734 -34.21 19.26 12.69
CA GLY A 734 -34.45 19.71 14.06
C GLY A 734 -34.12 18.62 15.10
N ASN A 735 -35.11 18.23 15.90
CA ASN A 735 -35.08 17.00 16.68
C ASN A 735 -36.30 16.09 16.38
N SER A 736 -36.90 16.24 15.19
CA SER A 736 -38.16 15.57 14.83
C SER A 736 -38.01 14.50 13.74
N VAL A 737 -36.98 14.59 12.89
CA VAL A 737 -36.68 13.56 11.88
C VAL A 737 -35.22 13.18 11.91
N GLY A 738 -34.95 11.87 11.97
CA GLY A 738 -33.60 11.30 12.06
C GLY A 738 -33.50 9.89 11.54
N LEU A 739 -32.27 9.35 11.53
CA LEU A 739 -32.01 7.92 11.37
C LEU A 739 -31.91 7.27 12.76
N HIS A 740 -32.52 6.10 12.92
CA HIS A 740 -32.47 5.32 14.16
C HIS A 740 -32.69 3.83 13.90
N ASP A 741 -32.35 3.00 14.89
CA ASP A 741 -32.76 1.60 14.93
C ASP A 741 -34.26 1.47 15.21
N SER A 742 -34.87 0.43 14.67
CA SER A 742 -36.26 0.07 14.96
C SER A 742 -36.33 -1.39 15.44
N PRO A 743 -36.05 -1.68 16.72
CA PRO A 743 -36.10 -3.04 17.27
C PRO A 743 -37.50 -3.68 17.20
N TRP A 744 -38.55 -2.89 16.98
CA TRP A 744 -39.92 -3.35 16.72
C TRP A 744 -40.18 -3.77 15.27
N GLN A 745 -39.24 -3.58 14.34
CA GLN A 745 -39.44 -3.90 12.92
C GLN A 745 -39.09 -5.36 12.61
N THR A 746 -40.11 -6.15 12.30
CA THR A 746 -40.02 -7.59 11.99
C THR A 746 -40.15 -7.92 10.50
N HIS A 747 -40.56 -6.97 9.65
CA HIS A 747 -40.89 -7.21 8.23
C HIS A 747 -39.69 -7.03 7.27
N GLY A 748 -38.47 -6.97 7.79
CA GLY A 748 -37.27 -6.60 7.02
C GLY A 748 -37.14 -5.09 6.78
N TYR A 749 -36.36 -4.72 5.77
CA TYR A 749 -36.09 -3.33 5.35
C TYR A 749 -35.97 -3.27 3.82
N GLY A 750 -36.16 -2.09 3.23
CA GLY A 750 -36.10 -1.88 1.77
C GLY A 750 -37.42 -2.18 1.04
N GLY A 751 -37.41 -2.05 -0.29
CA GLY A 751 -38.56 -2.33 -1.16
C GLY A 751 -39.81 -1.50 -0.80
N ASP A 752 -41.00 -2.04 -1.05
CA ASP A 752 -42.27 -1.32 -0.81
C ASP A 752 -42.72 -1.28 0.67
N VAL A 753 -41.91 -1.77 1.61
CA VAL A 753 -42.31 -1.93 3.03
C VAL A 753 -42.73 -0.59 3.66
N TYR A 754 -42.12 0.53 3.24
CA TYR A 754 -42.47 1.89 3.68
C TYR A 754 -43.90 2.33 3.32
N LEU A 755 -44.54 1.76 2.29
CA LEU A 755 -45.93 2.06 1.93
C LEU A 755 -46.92 1.52 2.98
N TYR A 756 -46.53 0.47 3.71
CA TYR A 756 -47.36 -0.23 4.69
C TYR A 756 -46.94 0.09 6.13
N TYR A 757 -45.63 -0.05 6.42
CA TYR A 757 -45.01 0.07 7.74
C TYR A 757 -43.99 1.22 7.83
N GLY A 758 -44.07 2.21 6.93
CA GLY A 758 -43.26 3.42 7.00
C GLY A 758 -43.52 4.25 8.26
N SER A 759 -42.50 5.00 8.66
CA SER A 759 -42.47 5.75 9.92
C SER A 759 -43.27 7.07 9.88
N HIS A 760 -43.25 7.80 11.01
CA HIS A 760 -43.63 9.21 11.12
C HIS A 760 -42.51 10.14 10.58
N GLY A 761 -42.03 9.90 9.37
CA GLY A 761 -41.01 10.71 8.68
C GLY A 761 -39.55 10.28 8.88
N CYS A 762 -39.20 9.61 9.99
CA CYS A 762 -37.85 9.09 10.26
C CYS A 762 -37.36 8.01 9.27
N VAL A 763 -36.05 7.72 9.31
CA VAL A 763 -35.42 6.66 8.52
C VAL A 763 -35.07 5.49 9.43
N ASN A 764 -35.99 4.55 9.55
CA ASN A 764 -35.80 3.30 10.28
C ASN A 764 -34.69 2.49 9.60
N THR A 765 -33.61 2.24 10.33
CA THR A 765 -32.34 1.74 9.79
C THR A 765 -31.90 0.50 10.55
N PRO A 766 -31.34 -0.54 9.89
CA PRO A 766 -30.81 -1.71 10.58
C PRO A 766 -29.80 -1.34 11.68
N TYR A 767 -29.87 -2.00 12.84
CA TYR A 767 -29.10 -1.68 14.04
C TYR A 767 -27.60 -1.47 13.77
N GLU A 768 -26.97 -2.38 13.03
CA GLU A 768 -25.54 -2.28 12.70
C GLU A 768 -25.20 -1.12 11.75
N ALA A 769 -26.08 -0.81 10.80
CA ALA A 769 -25.90 0.32 9.91
C ALA A 769 -26.00 1.65 10.68
N VAL A 770 -27.01 1.82 11.53
CA VAL A 770 -27.15 3.07 12.31
C VAL A 770 -26.09 3.18 13.42
N ARG A 771 -25.68 2.07 14.04
CA ARG A 771 -24.52 2.02 14.96
C ARG A 771 -23.26 2.54 14.27
N THR A 772 -23.01 2.08 13.05
CA THR A 772 -21.88 2.52 12.23
C THR A 772 -22.00 4.00 11.86
N LEU A 773 -23.19 4.48 11.47
CA LEU A 773 -23.43 5.91 11.22
C LEU A 773 -23.18 6.76 12.48
N TYR A 774 -23.66 6.29 13.64
CA TYR A 774 -23.59 7.02 14.90
C TYR A 774 -22.14 7.22 15.35
N TYR A 775 -21.30 6.18 15.34
CA TYR A 775 -19.89 6.35 15.73
C TYR A 775 -19.04 6.99 14.62
N SER A 776 -19.43 6.89 13.35
CA SER A 776 -18.64 7.44 12.25
C SER A 776 -18.83 8.93 12.00
N TYR A 777 -20.06 9.47 12.09
CA TYR A 777 -20.36 10.81 11.55
C TYR A 777 -20.70 11.84 12.64
N PRO A 778 -19.95 12.95 12.75
CA PRO A 778 -20.19 14.00 13.73
C PRO A 778 -21.43 14.86 13.39
N VAL A 779 -21.87 15.65 14.37
CA VAL A 779 -22.80 16.76 14.17
C VAL A 779 -22.26 17.68 13.06
N GLY A 780 -23.13 18.18 12.19
CA GLY A 780 -22.76 18.95 11.00
C GLY A 780 -22.41 18.11 9.76
N THR A 781 -22.44 16.77 9.81
CA THR A 781 -22.28 15.94 8.60
C THR A 781 -23.49 16.13 7.65
N PRO A 782 -23.28 16.41 6.35
CA PRO A 782 -24.33 16.43 5.33
C PRO A 782 -25.14 15.12 5.24
N VAL A 783 -26.46 15.26 5.13
CA VAL A 783 -27.43 14.18 4.88
C VAL A 783 -28.31 14.58 3.69
N VAL A 784 -28.15 13.91 2.56
CA VAL A 784 -29.02 14.11 1.37
C VAL A 784 -30.19 13.15 1.42
N VAL A 785 -31.41 13.63 1.16
CA VAL A 785 -32.60 12.81 0.98
C VAL A 785 -33.28 13.16 -0.34
N TYR A 786 -33.52 12.17 -1.23
CA TYR A 786 -34.05 12.38 -2.58
C TYR A 786 -35.07 11.29 -3.01
#